data_AF-A0A1F3DLY5-F1
#
_entry.id   AF-A0A1F3DLY5-F1
#
_cell.length_a   1.000
_cell.length_b   1.000
_cell.length_c   1.000
_cell.angle_alpha   90.00
_cell.angle_beta   90.00
_cell.angle_gamma   90.00
#
_symmetry.space_group_name_H-M   'P 1'
#
loop_
_entity.id
_entity.type
_entity.pdbx_description
1 polymer ?
#
loop_
_entity_poly.entity_id
_entity_poly.type
_entity_poly.pdbx_seq_one_letter_code
_entity_poly.pdbx_strand_id
1 'polypeptide(L)'
;MIVKSGNNIKKILLSLLILLGLAASLYSQDKKIGNIVNIYRRVESIGIDNVTLTDVDNLAPGDTVLLIQMKGASINVPETGDYGSFKDFYGKPGFSEFLIIESVNTGTKNVVFRANIVNPFDVAGRLQLVKVPYYNTATVTSTLTCQPWDSITKTGGVLAMIIGSTLTLEADIDVSGKGFKGGIISQGDGTCISSSGLNNFSFPASNTNSGYKGESPATRAFIALGNIPPVFPDYAKGKGANFTGGGGGNGRFSGGGGGSNWGLSGGKGGRESAACVPSNDGGIGGLTIRFTDIEGGFFMGGGGGASTYEAGNTTATPGANGGGIIIIICDTIKGNGQIINAEGGSPNTTYPSVSGNAGAGGAGGGGSIALYLQSFASGASSDLTISVKGGKGGNTSNPWGEGGGGGGGLILTNNITPPANVTKTVSGGLGGTRPPGSTLGVSGLDGGTLNNYSPLLNGFLFNSIRSTVTGDQTDSICSNVPFGVISGTIPFGGTTPYTLLWEYSTSSESTGFAPAPGVNNAQNYTPPAILTQTTWFRRIVTDSSTPDVLVDISKPVKVIVQPYIKSNIIGDPDTICYARDPVALVSKASLQDGNGIYNFKWTVSTDDASFSAPANNDSLEAYTPGPGLTLTSWYRRTVTSGRCVDVSASVRINVLDTISNNRILSLPQDICYGMTFNDLTGTTPSTTPALGGGDNSYRYLWISSMNGSSWAPATGINNTANYNPAEPAEKVPLNEYKFMRVIKSGSQDVCVDTTSMVLLRDYPVLTNNNIVTAEQNACSGLPPVLLTGSDPLNGDGTYTYIWQDSSKSNPVWTPITGATGRDYQPPALTDTTRYRRIVNSSSCSDISKSVRINVHKVITGNIISLMSGGTDTTICNGANPNRFKATLPTGGTNIPGDYAYEWLFSTDNSTWNPVVAAGTAQGYDPPALNATTYYKRKVLSGACSDISAATIRIIVLPSIGNNIVIPPAVICKDYVPAVITGNTPTGGDGNYKYLWLQSTDNGATWPPATGTNNDPSGNYQPPALSIDMKYRRVVTSGDLNCCIDTSDFVDLLIHKLPSSPVSAGPDTTIYSPDGYYIMRASPIIYPAYETALWTFTSGEGEIVDPALSTTEVKYLSISSPNTFLWTVTNGPCINKDEVIITVLKIGIPNGFSPNGDGMNDVFEVKGLETDFQEVELSIVNSAGSEVFHTTNKNGQQWSDWDGKNSKGIDLPEGTYYYILMIDPDKTDAGPTKRSGFIVLKRR
;
A
#
# COMPACT_ATOMS: atom_id res chain seq x y z
N MET A 1 -35.11 -33.66 32.49
CA MET A 1 -34.34 -34.69 33.21
C MET A 1 -33.13 -35.05 32.35
N ILE A 2 -31.98 -34.40 32.63
CA ILE A 2 -30.56 -34.85 32.52
C ILE A 2 -30.35 -36.07 31.59
N VAL A 3 -29.61 -36.09 30.46
CA VAL A 3 -28.38 -35.45 29.97
C VAL A 3 -28.45 -35.36 28.43
N LYS A 4 -27.98 -34.29 27.77
CA LYS A 4 -27.48 -34.35 26.37
C LYS A 4 -26.56 -33.16 26.03
N SER A 5 -25.35 -33.21 26.56
CA SER A 5 -24.17 -32.59 25.95
C SER A 5 -23.88 -33.32 24.63
N GLY A 6 -23.68 -32.61 23.50
CA GLY A 6 -23.19 -33.30 22.29
C GLY A 6 -23.14 -32.52 20.97
N ASN A 7 -24.14 -31.71 20.59
CA ASN A 7 -24.23 -31.22 19.20
C ASN A 7 -23.94 -29.72 18.97
N ASN A 8 -23.75 -28.92 20.02
CA ASN A 8 -23.22 -27.55 19.92
C ASN A 8 -21.69 -27.49 19.74
N ILE A 9 -21.00 -28.62 19.89
CA ILE A 9 -19.53 -28.69 19.81
C ILE A 9 -19.05 -28.83 18.35
N LYS A 10 -19.82 -29.44 17.44
CA LYS A 10 -19.42 -29.62 16.03
C LYS A 10 -19.58 -28.39 15.13
N LYS A 11 -20.49 -27.46 15.45
CA LYS A 11 -20.61 -26.18 14.72
C LYS A 11 -19.68 -25.11 15.29
N ILE A 12 -19.37 -25.12 16.59
CA ILE A 12 -18.35 -24.25 17.18
C ILE A 12 -16.93 -24.67 16.73
N LEU A 13 -16.65 -25.98 16.55
CA LEU A 13 -15.34 -26.45 16.04
C LEU A 13 -15.10 -26.17 14.53
N LEU A 14 -16.14 -26.11 13.70
CA LEU A 14 -15.97 -25.80 12.26
C LEU A 14 -15.93 -24.28 12.00
N SER A 15 -16.56 -23.49 12.87
CA SER A 15 -16.46 -22.02 12.88
C SER A 15 -15.14 -21.51 13.47
N LEU A 16 -14.50 -22.26 14.38
CA LEU A 16 -13.13 -21.94 14.83
C LEU A 16 -12.07 -22.27 13.76
N LEU A 17 -12.30 -23.26 12.88
CA LEU A 17 -11.32 -23.67 11.87
C LEU A 17 -11.24 -22.75 10.63
N ILE A 18 -12.28 -21.95 10.34
CA ILE A 18 -12.27 -20.97 9.24
C ILE A 18 -11.90 -19.56 9.74
N LEU A 19 -12.01 -19.28 11.05
CA LEU A 19 -11.46 -18.06 11.66
C LEU A 19 -9.94 -18.12 11.94
N LEU A 20 -9.31 -19.30 11.84
CA LEU A 20 -7.86 -19.47 11.99
C LEU A 20 -7.09 -19.52 10.67
N GLY A 21 -7.78 -19.52 9.52
CA GLY A 21 -7.18 -19.55 8.17
C GLY A 21 -6.85 -18.17 7.57
N LEU A 22 -7.14 -17.08 8.28
CA LEU A 22 -6.82 -15.69 7.90
C LEU A 22 -6.00 -14.95 8.97
N ALA A 23 -5.38 -15.69 9.89
CA ALA A 23 -4.31 -15.13 10.70
C ALA A 23 -3.05 -15.00 9.82
N ALA A 24 -2.87 -13.79 9.28
CA ALA A 24 -1.62 -13.20 8.81
C ALA A 24 -0.48 -14.21 8.61
N SER A 25 -0.28 -14.65 7.36
CA SER A 25 1.04 -15.01 6.90
C SER A 25 1.92 -13.76 7.01
N LEU A 26 2.58 -13.62 8.16
CA LEU A 26 3.72 -12.73 8.40
C LEU A 26 4.89 -13.20 7.52
N TYR A 27 4.77 -13.07 6.20
CA TYR A 27 5.94 -12.80 5.39
C TYR A 27 6.37 -11.38 5.77
N SER A 28 7.62 -11.15 6.19
CA SER A 28 8.08 -9.79 6.35
C SER A 28 8.06 -9.18 4.95
N GLN A 29 7.03 -8.37 4.70
CA GLN A 29 6.83 -7.76 3.41
C GLN A 29 7.96 -6.75 3.23
N ASP A 30 8.67 -6.90 2.13
CA ASP A 30 9.64 -5.92 1.68
C ASP A 30 9.02 -4.51 1.72
N LYS A 31 9.62 -3.61 2.50
CA LYS A 31 9.00 -2.32 2.80
C LYS A 31 9.06 -1.44 1.55
N LYS A 32 7.90 -1.14 0.98
CA LYS A 32 7.78 -0.14 -0.09
C LYS A 32 7.95 1.25 0.48
N ILE A 33 8.91 2.01 -0.03
CA ILE A 33 9.22 3.38 0.38
C ILE A 33 9.26 4.34 -0.81
N GLY A 34 9.02 5.62 -0.54
CA GLY A 34 9.00 6.70 -1.51
C GLY A 34 8.67 8.04 -0.83
N ASN A 35 8.75 9.15 -1.56
CA ASN A 35 8.55 10.51 -1.04
C ASN A 35 9.54 10.86 0.08
N ILE A 36 9.12 11.58 1.12
CA ILE A 36 9.97 11.99 2.26
C ILE A 36 9.79 10.99 3.40
N VAL A 37 10.88 10.38 3.85
CA VAL A 37 10.89 9.37 4.94
C VAL A 37 11.53 9.88 6.24
N ASN A 38 12.24 11.00 6.18
CA ASN A 38 12.87 11.63 7.35
C ASN A 38 11.98 12.70 7.96
N ILE A 39 12.19 12.94 9.26
CA ILE A 39 11.58 14.03 10.02
C ILE A 39 12.72 14.92 10.52
N TYR A 40 12.56 16.24 10.43
CA TYR A 40 13.60 17.21 10.76
C TYR A 40 13.18 18.06 11.94
N ARG A 41 14.10 18.31 12.87
CA ARG A 41 13.90 19.21 14.01
C ARG A 41 15.05 20.17 14.13
N ARG A 42 14.73 21.45 14.33
CA ARG A 42 15.74 22.46 14.63
C ARG A 42 16.19 22.31 16.07
N VAL A 43 17.51 22.34 16.27
CA VAL A 43 18.11 22.34 17.60
C VAL A 43 18.29 23.78 18.07
N GLU A 44 17.76 24.12 19.24
CA GLU A 44 17.91 25.44 19.88
C GLU A 44 19.06 25.48 20.89
N SER A 45 19.29 24.36 21.59
CA SER A 45 20.41 24.22 22.52
C SER A 45 20.95 22.80 22.51
N ILE A 46 22.22 22.66 22.88
CA ILE A 46 22.94 21.39 22.94
C ILE A 46 23.61 21.25 24.31
N GLY A 47 23.44 20.08 24.92
CA GLY A 47 24.13 19.63 26.12
C GLY A 47 25.18 18.57 25.79
N ILE A 48 25.65 17.86 26.82
CA ILE A 48 26.64 16.79 26.65
C ILE A 48 26.02 15.57 25.95
N ASP A 49 24.79 15.23 26.30
CA ASP A 49 24.05 14.03 25.87
C ASP A 49 22.62 14.37 25.41
N ASN A 50 22.28 15.65 25.29
CA ASN A 50 20.91 16.08 25.04
C ASN A 50 20.83 17.30 24.14
N VAL A 51 19.66 17.51 23.55
CA VAL A 51 19.33 18.70 22.75
C VAL A 51 17.93 19.19 23.10
N THR A 52 17.74 20.52 23.10
CA THR A 52 16.40 21.11 23.13
C THR A 52 15.97 21.49 21.73
N LEU A 53 14.76 21.08 21.34
CA LEU A 53 14.24 21.23 19.98
C LEU A 53 13.12 22.28 19.89
N THR A 54 12.82 22.75 18.69
CA THR A 54 11.64 23.61 18.43
C THR A 54 10.32 22.87 18.67
N ASP A 55 10.31 21.57 18.41
CA ASP A 55 9.21 20.63 18.64
C ASP A 55 9.77 19.20 18.76
N VAL A 56 9.01 18.28 19.34
CA VAL A 56 9.43 16.87 19.53
C VAL A 56 8.45 15.87 18.93
N ASP A 57 7.52 16.34 18.10
CA ASP A 57 6.47 15.49 17.55
C ASP A 57 7.08 14.35 16.73
N ASN A 58 6.48 13.17 16.79
CA ASN A 58 6.94 11.96 16.08
C ASN A 58 8.35 11.47 16.45
N LEU A 59 8.92 11.92 17.58
CA LEU A 59 10.11 11.34 18.22
C LEU A 59 9.71 10.48 19.42
N ALA A 60 10.38 9.35 19.60
CA ALA A 60 10.16 8.43 20.71
C ALA A 60 11.48 7.82 21.23
N PRO A 61 11.52 7.40 22.51
CA PRO A 61 12.60 6.55 23.02
C PRO A 61 12.87 5.34 22.12
N GLY A 62 14.15 5.11 21.81
CA GLY A 62 14.61 4.03 20.94
C GLY A 62 14.71 4.39 19.46
N ASP A 63 14.24 5.56 19.03
CA ASP A 63 14.44 6.04 17.65
C ASP A 63 15.93 6.28 17.37
N THR A 64 16.37 5.88 16.17
CA THR A 64 17.66 6.28 15.62
C THR A 64 17.53 7.67 14.98
N VAL A 65 18.47 8.55 15.29
CA VAL A 65 18.52 9.92 14.78
C VAL A 65 19.91 10.26 14.29
N LEU A 66 20.00 11.20 13.35
CA LEU A 66 21.23 11.79 12.85
C LEU A 66 21.27 13.24 13.34
N LEU A 67 22.29 13.57 14.12
CA LEU A 67 22.60 14.96 14.48
C LEU A 67 23.63 15.49 13.48
N ILE A 68 23.32 16.56 12.76
CA ILE A 68 24.16 17.09 11.68
C ILE A 68 24.19 18.62 11.67
N GLN A 69 25.39 19.19 11.62
CA GLN A 69 25.61 20.64 11.57
C GLN A 69 25.74 21.11 10.12
N MET A 70 24.79 21.92 9.64
CA MET A 70 24.72 22.25 8.21
C MET A 70 25.66 23.40 7.81
N LYS A 71 25.96 24.31 8.73
CA LYS A 71 26.76 25.52 8.49
C LYS A 71 27.78 25.76 9.61
N GLY A 72 28.50 26.88 9.54
CA GLY A 72 29.39 27.36 10.60
C GLY A 72 30.79 27.71 10.11
N ALA A 73 30.99 27.80 8.78
CA ALA A 73 32.20 28.35 8.21
C ALA A 73 32.20 29.89 8.33
N SER A 74 33.40 30.44 8.50
CA SER A 74 33.71 31.86 8.44
C SER A 74 34.58 32.14 7.23
N ILE A 75 34.31 33.25 6.52
CA ILE A 75 35.02 33.61 5.29
C ILE A 75 35.78 34.92 5.43
N ASN A 76 36.89 35.05 4.72
CA ASN A 76 37.53 36.34 4.52
C ASN A 76 36.67 37.20 3.58
N VAL A 77 36.42 38.46 3.95
CA VAL A 77 35.70 39.42 3.09
C VAL A 77 36.53 40.65 2.68
N PRO A 78 37.83 40.55 2.37
CA PRO A 78 38.57 41.68 1.84
C PRO A 78 38.06 42.01 0.43
N GLU A 79 38.11 43.29 0.04
CA GLU A 79 37.81 43.73 -1.32
C GLU A 79 38.97 43.42 -2.30
N THR A 80 39.43 42.17 -2.28
CA THR A 80 40.56 41.63 -3.05
C THR A 80 40.24 40.21 -3.54
N GLY A 81 41.19 39.56 -4.24
CA GLY A 81 41.00 38.20 -4.75
C GLY A 81 40.71 37.13 -3.69
N ASP A 82 41.04 37.38 -2.42
CA ASP A 82 40.83 36.44 -1.31
C ASP A 82 39.39 36.45 -0.77
N TYR A 83 38.49 37.28 -1.31
CA TYR A 83 37.10 37.34 -0.89
C TYR A 83 36.42 35.97 -1.00
N GLY A 84 35.72 35.58 0.07
CA GLY A 84 34.96 34.32 0.14
C GLY A 84 35.79 33.12 0.55
N SER A 85 37.12 33.24 0.64
CA SER A 85 38.01 32.15 1.05
C SER A 85 37.71 31.72 2.49
N PHE A 86 37.83 30.42 2.75
CA PHE A 86 37.69 29.85 4.08
C PHE A 86 38.72 30.45 5.04
N LYS A 87 38.27 30.84 6.23
CA LYS A 87 39.13 31.42 7.26
C LYS A 87 39.14 30.59 8.53
N ASP A 88 37.97 30.23 9.02
CA ASP A 88 37.79 29.52 10.28
C ASP A 88 36.41 28.87 10.33
N PHE A 89 36.10 28.15 11.40
CA PHE A 89 34.81 27.54 11.64
C PHE A 89 34.50 27.47 13.14
N TYR A 90 33.23 27.31 13.47
CA TYR A 90 32.81 27.00 14.82
C TYR A 90 31.91 25.77 14.82
N GLY A 91 31.99 25.00 15.90
CA GLY A 91 31.46 23.65 15.95
C GLY A 91 32.19 22.70 14.97
N LYS A 92 31.43 21.89 14.23
CA LYS A 92 31.93 21.01 13.16
C LYS A 92 31.00 21.00 11.94
N PRO A 93 31.07 22.00 11.05
CA PRO A 93 30.22 22.07 9.86
C PRO A 93 30.39 20.83 8.96
N GLY A 94 29.29 20.26 8.49
CA GLY A 94 29.25 19.10 7.60
C GLY A 94 29.46 17.74 8.31
N PHE A 95 29.83 17.73 9.59
CA PHE A 95 29.95 16.49 10.36
C PHE A 95 28.60 16.05 10.89
N SER A 96 28.48 14.74 11.09
CA SER A 96 27.29 14.12 11.63
C SER A 96 27.60 12.93 12.53
N GLU A 97 26.68 12.61 13.42
CA GLU A 97 26.71 11.37 14.19
C GLU A 97 25.32 10.78 14.35
N PHE A 98 25.24 9.46 14.29
CA PHE A 98 24.02 8.73 14.58
C PHE A 98 23.94 8.46 16.08
N LEU A 99 22.77 8.67 16.67
CA LEU A 99 22.48 8.50 18.08
C LEU A 99 21.17 7.73 18.26
N ILE A 100 20.94 7.20 19.46
CA ILE A 100 19.66 6.61 19.87
C ILE A 100 19.04 7.47 20.95
N ILE A 101 17.77 7.84 20.77
CA ILE A 101 17.00 8.56 21.78
C ILE A 101 16.81 7.66 23.01
N GLU A 102 17.19 8.15 24.18
CA GLU A 102 16.88 7.53 25.47
C GLU A 102 15.52 8.01 25.99
N SER A 103 15.28 9.33 25.98
CA SER A 103 14.03 9.91 26.46
C SER A 103 13.63 11.19 25.70
N VAL A 104 12.33 11.47 25.68
CA VAL A 104 11.75 12.68 25.07
C VAL A 104 10.84 13.34 26.10
N ASN A 105 11.08 14.62 26.39
CA ASN A 105 10.23 15.41 27.27
C ASN A 105 9.42 16.42 26.44
N THR A 106 8.12 16.21 26.33
CA THR A 106 7.23 17.04 25.48
C THR A 106 7.01 18.45 26.03
N GLY A 107 7.07 18.66 27.34
CA GLY A 107 6.89 19.97 27.96
C GLY A 107 8.08 20.90 27.79
N THR A 108 9.29 20.37 27.97
CA THR A 108 10.56 21.13 27.81
C THR A 108 11.15 21.03 26.41
N LYS A 109 10.63 20.12 25.58
CA LYS A 109 11.14 19.77 24.24
C LYS A 109 12.59 19.26 24.26
N ASN A 110 13.02 18.74 25.41
CA ASN A 110 14.35 18.16 25.60
C ASN A 110 14.37 16.69 25.14
N VAL A 111 15.41 16.32 24.39
CA VAL A 111 15.67 14.95 23.94
C VAL A 111 17.04 14.52 24.46
N VAL A 112 17.06 13.43 25.24
CA VAL A 112 18.27 12.85 25.82
C VAL A 112 18.67 11.61 25.02
N PHE A 113 19.96 11.46 24.74
CA PHE A 113 20.55 10.35 23.99
C PHE A 113 21.25 9.37 24.93
N ARG A 114 21.34 8.11 24.49
CA ARG A 114 22.04 7.05 25.26
C ARG A 114 23.55 7.25 25.41
N ALA A 115 24.12 8.16 24.61
CA ALA A 115 25.55 8.43 24.60
C ALA A 115 25.79 9.94 24.51
N ASN A 116 26.92 10.37 25.07
CA ASN A 116 27.40 11.73 24.94
C ASN A 116 27.71 12.03 23.49
N ILE A 117 27.30 13.20 23.03
CA ILE A 117 27.61 13.73 21.71
C ILE A 117 29.13 13.87 21.59
N VAL A 118 29.72 13.27 20.54
CA VAL A 118 31.18 13.20 20.39
C VAL A 118 31.70 14.35 19.54
N ASN A 119 30.95 14.77 18.51
CA ASN A 119 31.35 15.93 17.72
C ASN A 119 31.08 17.22 18.52
N PRO A 120 32.04 18.16 18.57
CA PRO A 120 31.80 19.45 19.21
C PRO A 120 30.93 20.31 18.29
N PHE A 121 29.61 20.07 18.28
CA PHE A 121 28.66 20.85 17.48
C PHE A 121 28.35 22.20 18.12
N ASP A 122 27.90 23.14 17.27
CA ASP A 122 27.45 24.46 17.68
C ASP A 122 26.12 24.82 16.99
N VAL A 123 25.12 25.18 17.79
CA VAL A 123 23.76 25.55 17.32
C VAL A 123 23.75 26.80 16.43
N ALA A 124 24.70 27.71 16.61
CA ALA A 124 24.86 28.85 15.71
C ALA A 124 25.19 28.38 14.27
N GLY A 125 25.70 27.15 14.12
CA GLY A 125 26.05 26.50 12.86
C GLY A 125 24.86 25.84 12.18
N ARG A 126 23.62 26.13 12.61
CA ARG A 126 22.39 25.57 12.04
C ARG A 126 22.37 24.04 12.18
N LEU A 127 22.39 23.61 13.43
CA LEU A 127 22.31 22.21 13.83
C LEU A 127 20.87 21.69 13.70
N GLN A 128 20.71 20.52 13.09
CA GLN A 128 19.42 19.85 12.99
C GLN A 128 19.50 18.39 13.42
N LEU A 129 18.40 17.90 13.99
CA LEU A 129 18.19 16.50 14.31
C LEU A 129 17.26 15.88 13.25
N VAL A 130 17.72 14.80 12.63
CA VAL A 130 16.99 14.10 11.57
C VAL A 130 16.63 12.70 12.06
N LYS A 131 15.33 12.35 12.10
CA LYS A 131 14.91 10.98 12.42
C LYS A 131 15.26 10.03 11.28
N VAL A 132 15.97 8.94 11.59
CA VAL A 132 16.49 7.99 10.61
C VAL A 132 15.70 6.69 10.71
N PRO A 133 14.93 6.31 9.68
CA PRO A 133 14.22 5.05 9.67
C PRO A 133 15.18 3.86 9.51
N TYR A 134 14.85 2.76 10.18
CA TYR A 134 15.48 1.46 10.01
C TYR A 134 14.51 0.50 9.29
N TYR A 135 14.98 -0.15 8.22
CA TYR A 135 14.25 -1.19 7.50
C TYR A 135 15.07 -2.48 7.45
N ASN A 136 14.43 -3.66 7.46
CA ASN A 136 15.17 -4.91 7.24
C ASN A 136 15.56 -5.05 5.75
N THR A 137 14.58 -4.98 4.87
CA THR A 137 14.72 -4.74 3.42
C THR A 137 13.82 -3.58 3.02
N ALA A 138 14.18 -2.89 1.94
CA ALA A 138 13.33 -1.84 1.39
C ALA A 138 13.38 -1.82 -0.14
N THR A 139 12.24 -1.53 -0.76
CA THR A 139 12.12 -1.26 -2.19
C THR A 139 11.60 0.16 -2.41
N VAL A 140 12.35 0.95 -3.18
CA VAL A 140 11.94 2.30 -3.60
C VAL A 140 10.98 2.18 -4.77
N THR A 141 9.68 2.46 -4.55
CA THR A 141 8.62 2.29 -5.57
C THR A 141 8.16 3.59 -6.21
N SER A 142 8.54 4.73 -5.64
CA SER A 142 8.37 6.08 -6.20
C SER A 142 9.55 6.93 -5.78
N THR A 143 9.78 8.07 -6.46
CA THR A 143 10.95 8.93 -6.19
C THR A 143 11.10 9.21 -4.70
N LEU A 144 12.23 8.77 -4.12
CA LEU A 144 12.58 8.98 -2.72
C LEU A 144 13.37 10.28 -2.61
N THR A 145 12.96 11.19 -1.73
CA THR A 145 13.53 12.54 -1.64
C THR A 145 13.55 13.06 -0.20
N CYS A 146 14.05 14.28 -0.01
CA CYS A 146 14.06 15.00 1.28
C CYS A 146 13.27 16.31 1.20
N GLN A 147 12.93 16.86 2.37
CA GLN A 147 12.46 18.24 2.44
C GLN A 147 13.58 19.16 1.93
N PRO A 148 13.33 20.11 1.01
CA PRO A 148 14.35 21.07 0.60
C PRO A 148 14.89 21.85 1.80
N TRP A 149 16.17 22.22 1.76
CA TRP A 149 16.75 23.12 2.75
C TRP A 149 15.94 24.41 2.86
N ASP A 150 15.59 24.76 4.09
CA ASP A 150 14.92 26.01 4.39
C ASP A 150 15.73 26.87 5.35
N SER A 151 16.21 28.00 4.84
CA SER A 151 17.02 28.98 5.56
C SER A 151 16.27 29.67 6.72
N ILE A 152 14.92 29.63 6.74
CA ILE A 152 14.08 30.19 7.82
C ILE A 152 13.96 29.20 8.98
N THR A 153 13.47 28.00 8.71
CA THR A 153 13.34 26.94 9.73
C THR A 153 14.69 26.32 10.13
N LYS A 154 15.74 26.51 9.31
CA LYS A 154 17.11 25.99 9.50
C LYS A 154 17.17 24.46 9.45
N THR A 155 16.29 23.83 8.65
CA THR A 155 16.16 22.37 8.54
C THR A 155 16.01 21.92 7.08
N GLY A 156 16.15 20.61 6.84
CA GLY A 156 15.99 19.98 5.52
C GLY A 156 17.31 19.70 4.79
N GLY A 157 17.21 19.29 3.54
CA GLY A 157 18.33 19.04 2.62
C GLY A 157 19.10 17.75 2.86
N VAL A 158 18.61 16.85 3.72
CA VAL A 158 19.28 15.59 4.09
C VAL A 158 18.31 14.42 3.97
N LEU A 159 18.69 13.37 3.23
CA LEU A 159 18.02 12.07 3.22
C LEU A 159 18.95 11.06 3.91
N ALA A 160 18.48 10.42 4.97
CA ALA A 160 19.26 9.43 5.73
C ALA A 160 18.45 8.19 6.06
N MET A 161 18.99 6.99 5.83
CA MET A 161 18.30 5.74 6.16
C MET A 161 19.26 4.57 6.41
N ILE A 162 18.80 3.60 7.22
CA ILE A 162 19.53 2.37 7.53
C ILE A 162 18.70 1.17 7.04
N ILE A 163 19.32 0.28 6.26
CA ILE A 163 18.72 -0.95 5.73
C ILE A 163 19.54 -2.14 6.21
N GLY A 164 18.93 -3.09 6.92
CA GLY A 164 19.59 -4.26 7.48
C GLY A 164 20.15 -5.24 6.45
N SER A 165 19.53 -5.30 5.26
CA SER A 165 19.88 -6.18 4.15
C SER A 165 19.91 -5.41 2.82
N THR A 166 18.93 -5.62 1.95
CA THR A 166 18.96 -5.13 0.57
C THR A 166 18.09 -3.90 0.39
N LEU A 167 18.65 -2.85 -0.19
CA LEU A 167 17.93 -1.73 -0.77
C LEU A 167 17.76 -1.98 -2.27
N THR A 168 16.52 -2.13 -2.72
CA THR A 168 16.18 -2.31 -4.14
C THR A 168 15.59 -1.01 -4.70
N LEU A 169 16.08 -0.56 -5.86
CA LEU A 169 15.54 0.60 -6.54
C LEU A 169 14.61 0.16 -7.68
N GLU A 170 13.32 0.48 -7.60
CA GLU A 170 12.38 0.42 -8.73
C GLU A 170 11.98 1.82 -9.20
N ALA A 171 12.50 2.86 -8.52
CA ALA A 171 12.43 4.27 -8.86
C ALA A 171 13.67 4.98 -8.31
N ASP A 172 13.93 6.20 -8.80
CA ASP A 172 15.10 7.00 -8.42
C ASP A 172 15.08 7.49 -6.96
N ILE A 173 16.27 7.68 -6.40
CA ILE A 173 16.47 8.51 -5.21
C ILE A 173 16.96 9.86 -5.69
N ASP A 174 16.24 10.94 -5.42
CA ASP A 174 16.57 12.26 -5.97
C ASP A 174 16.44 13.38 -4.93
N VAL A 175 17.58 14.00 -4.59
CA VAL A 175 17.68 15.21 -3.76
C VAL A 175 18.29 16.39 -4.53
N SER A 176 18.13 16.40 -5.86
CA SER A 176 18.66 17.47 -6.71
C SER A 176 17.98 18.80 -6.43
N GLY A 177 18.76 19.88 -6.33
CA GLY A 177 18.25 21.21 -6.00
C GLY A 177 17.61 21.34 -4.60
N LYS A 178 17.83 20.37 -3.70
CA LYS A 178 17.31 20.37 -2.31
C LYS A 178 18.29 20.94 -1.27
N GLY A 179 19.48 21.35 -1.70
CA GLY A 179 20.55 21.93 -0.90
C GLY A 179 20.42 23.44 -0.68
N PHE A 180 21.53 24.14 -0.42
CA PHE A 180 21.51 25.57 -0.09
C PHE A 180 20.82 26.41 -1.17
N LYS A 181 20.05 27.42 -0.73
CA LYS A 181 19.23 28.23 -1.64
C LYS A 181 20.10 29.08 -2.56
N GLY A 182 19.70 29.18 -3.83
CA GLY A 182 20.30 30.14 -4.75
C GLY A 182 19.93 31.58 -4.39
N GLY A 183 20.69 32.54 -4.92
CA GLY A 183 20.39 33.96 -4.76
C GLY A 183 19.02 34.29 -5.35
N ILE A 184 18.23 35.09 -4.64
CA ILE A 184 16.93 35.57 -5.13
C ILE A 184 17.13 36.63 -6.21
N ILE A 185 16.15 36.79 -7.09
CA ILE A 185 16.17 37.85 -8.10
C ILE A 185 16.30 39.24 -7.44
N SER A 186 17.10 40.13 -8.04
CA SER A 186 17.25 41.50 -7.57
C SER A 186 16.93 42.47 -8.70
N GLN A 187 16.04 43.42 -8.46
CA GLN A 187 15.86 44.54 -9.37
C GLN A 187 17.14 45.41 -9.37
N GLY A 188 17.44 46.00 -10.52
CA GLY A 188 18.64 46.74 -10.88
C GLY A 188 18.32 48.03 -11.63
N ASP A 189 19.02 49.11 -11.32
CA ASP A 189 18.92 50.40 -12.04
C ASP A 189 19.60 50.35 -13.44
N GLY A 190 20.25 49.24 -13.79
CA GLY A 190 20.84 49.03 -15.11
C GLY A 190 22.09 49.88 -15.36
N THR A 191 22.78 50.34 -14.32
CA THR A 191 24.01 51.13 -14.47
C THR A 191 25.25 50.24 -14.62
N CYS A 192 26.23 50.71 -15.40
CA CYS A 192 27.49 50.00 -15.63
C CYS A 192 28.39 50.04 -14.40
N ILE A 193 29.22 49.00 -14.21
CA ILE A 193 30.17 48.93 -13.08
C ILE A 193 31.11 50.14 -13.06
N SER A 194 31.62 50.54 -14.23
CA SER A 194 32.59 51.64 -14.37
C SER A 194 32.03 53.03 -14.02
N SER A 195 30.71 53.22 -14.06
CA SER A 195 30.06 54.51 -13.85
C SER A 195 29.54 54.75 -12.43
N SER A 196 29.67 53.77 -11.53
CA SER A 196 28.92 53.76 -10.25
C SER A 196 29.63 53.12 -9.06
N GLY A 197 30.92 52.78 -9.16
CA GLY A 197 31.66 52.18 -8.05
C GLY A 197 31.22 50.75 -7.69
N LEU A 198 30.49 50.07 -8.58
CA LEU A 198 29.89 48.75 -8.32
C LEU A 198 30.85 47.58 -8.52
N ASN A 199 32.16 47.80 -8.42
CA ASN A 199 33.16 46.76 -8.65
C ASN A 199 33.52 45.97 -7.38
N ASN A 200 32.89 46.26 -6.25
CA ASN A 200 33.15 45.59 -4.99
C ASN A 200 32.68 44.13 -5.04
N PHE A 201 33.40 43.28 -4.32
CA PHE A 201 33.05 41.89 -4.09
C PHE A 201 31.78 41.78 -3.26
N SER A 202 31.48 42.75 -2.39
CA SER A 202 30.33 42.70 -1.52
C SER A 202 29.52 43.98 -1.44
N PHE A 203 28.22 43.80 -1.18
CA PHE A 203 27.27 44.85 -0.84
C PHE A 203 26.24 44.33 0.17
N PRO A 204 25.70 45.20 1.02
CA PRO A 204 24.56 44.85 1.86
C PRO A 204 23.31 44.59 1.01
N ALA A 205 22.32 43.90 1.60
CA ALA A 205 21.07 43.56 0.93
C ALA A 205 20.31 44.78 0.33
N SER A 206 20.52 45.98 0.88
CA SER A 206 19.91 47.23 0.42
C SER A 206 20.46 47.77 -0.91
N ASN A 207 21.61 47.28 -1.39
CA ASN A 207 22.17 47.77 -2.66
C ASN A 207 21.26 47.41 -3.85
N THR A 208 20.94 48.40 -4.68
CA THR A 208 19.95 48.28 -5.76
C THR A 208 20.53 47.82 -7.08
N ASN A 209 21.85 47.66 -7.26
CA ASN A 209 22.42 47.32 -8.57
C ASN A 209 23.49 46.21 -8.49
N SER A 210 23.26 45.25 -7.59
CA SER A 210 24.01 44.00 -7.49
C SER A 210 23.06 42.83 -7.18
N GLY A 211 23.39 41.66 -7.71
CA GLY A 211 22.63 40.43 -7.49
C GLY A 211 22.91 39.80 -6.13
N TYR A 212 21.94 39.06 -5.61
CA TYR A 212 22.13 38.25 -4.40
C TYR A 212 23.08 37.09 -4.65
N LYS A 213 23.95 36.83 -3.68
CA LYS A 213 24.82 35.66 -3.67
C LYS A 213 24.04 34.40 -3.29
N GLY A 214 24.53 33.25 -3.72
CA GLY A 214 24.02 31.96 -3.28
C GLY A 214 24.35 31.66 -1.82
N GLU A 215 23.49 30.88 -1.18
CA GLU A 215 23.69 30.40 0.18
C GLU A 215 24.78 29.30 0.23
N SER A 216 25.45 29.19 1.36
CA SER A 216 26.54 28.24 1.59
C SER A 216 26.68 27.84 3.06
N PRO A 217 27.64 26.96 3.42
CA PRO A 217 28.02 26.69 4.81
C PRO A 217 28.53 27.92 5.58
N ALA A 218 28.84 29.03 4.88
CA ALA A 218 29.29 30.26 5.52
C ALA A 218 28.14 30.96 6.26
N THR A 219 28.45 31.47 7.45
CA THR A 219 27.50 32.21 8.31
C THR A 219 28.03 33.55 8.78
N ARG A 220 29.36 33.67 8.83
CA ARG A 220 30.08 34.81 9.37
C ARG A 220 31.18 35.28 8.42
N ALA A 221 31.42 36.58 8.42
CA ALA A 221 32.44 37.23 7.63
C ALA A 221 33.53 37.77 8.56
N PHE A 222 34.80 37.62 8.16
CA PHE A 222 35.96 38.11 8.91
C PHE A 222 36.48 39.40 8.27
N ILE A 223 36.38 40.50 9.01
CA ILE A 223 37.00 41.79 8.67
C ILE A 223 38.23 41.97 9.58
N ALA A 224 39.27 42.64 9.09
CA ALA A 224 40.43 43.00 9.90
C ALA A 224 40.00 43.63 11.25
N LEU A 225 40.74 43.34 12.34
CA LEU A 225 40.48 43.77 13.73
C LEU A 225 39.40 42.98 14.51
N GLY A 226 39.12 41.73 14.16
CA GLY A 226 38.37 40.80 15.03
C GLY A 226 36.85 41.05 15.12
N ASN A 227 36.31 41.95 14.29
CA ASN A 227 34.86 42.11 14.13
C ASN A 227 34.33 41.06 13.14
N ILE A 228 33.32 40.29 13.54
CA ILE A 228 32.79 39.15 12.78
C ILE A 228 31.27 39.30 12.57
N PRO A 229 30.84 40.10 11.57
CA PRO A 229 29.43 40.24 11.22
C PRO A 229 28.86 38.97 10.53
N PRO A 230 27.52 38.83 10.47
CA PRO A 230 26.90 37.78 9.69
C PRO A 230 27.08 38.03 8.19
N VAL A 231 27.20 36.95 7.41
CA VAL A 231 27.28 37.06 5.93
C VAL A 231 26.02 37.70 5.34
N PHE A 232 24.87 37.53 5.99
CA PHE A 232 23.60 38.15 5.62
C PHE A 232 23.07 38.99 6.80
N PRO A 233 22.61 40.24 6.60
CA PRO A 233 22.41 40.92 5.31
C PRO A 233 23.64 41.67 4.78
N ASP A 234 24.69 41.84 5.57
CA ASP A 234 25.79 42.79 5.32
C ASP A 234 26.62 42.49 4.06
N TYR A 235 26.71 41.21 3.68
CA TYR A 235 27.45 40.71 2.51
C TYR A 235 26.55 39.90 1.59
N ALA A 236 25.25 40.19 1.58
CA ALA A 236 24.24 39.41 0.87
C ALA A 236 24.33 39.52 -0.66
N LYS A 237 24.86 40.63 -1.18
CA LYS A 237 24.94 40.95 -2.62
C LYS A 237 26.36 41.19 -3.09
N GLY A 238 26.57 41.18 -4.41
CA GLY A 238 27.86 41.50 -5.03
C GLY A 238 28.53 40.32 -5.74
N LYS A 239 29.59 40.57 -6.51
CA LYS A 239 30.27 39.55 -7.34
C LYS A 239 31.08 38.50 -6.61
N GLY A 240 31.49 38.74 -5.36
CA GLY A 240 32.28 37.78 -4.58
C GLY A 240 31.49 36.54 -4.18
N ALA A 241 32.13 35.38 -4.08
CA ALA A 241 31.47 34.15 -3.62
C ALA A 241 31.30 34.16 -2.09
N ASN A 242 30.19 33.64 -1.58
CA ASN A 242 30.02 33.35 -0.16
C ASN A 242 30.53 31.93 0.10
N PHE A 243 31.84 31.73 0.15
CA PHE A 243 32.45 30.40 0.14
C PHE A 243 31.96 29.55 -1.04
N THR A 244 31.25 28.44 -0.79
CA THR A 244 30.71 27.58 -1.86
C THR A 244 29.50 28.17 -2.57
N GLY A 245 28.91 29.24 -2.05
CA GLY A 245 27.79 29.95 -2.68
C GLY A 245 28.30 30.88 -3.78
N GLY A 246 27.73 30.78 -4.98
CA GLY A 246 28.14 31.61 -6.12
C GLY A 246 27.85 33.10 -5.88
N GLY A 247 28.76 33.96 -6.35
CA GLY A 247 28.58 35.41 -6.29
C GLY A 247 27.46 35.91 -7.19
N GLY A 248 26.82 37.03 -6.84
CA GLY A 248 25.83 37.67 -7.69
C GLY A 248 26.43 38.39 -8.90
N GLY A 249 25.60 38.87 -9.82
CA GLY A 249 26.02 39.74 -10.92
C GLY A 249 26.04 41.20 -10.49
N ASN A 250 27.16 41.91 -10.71
CA ASN A 250 27.25 43.35 -10.49
C ASN A 250 26.91 44.15 -11.75
N GLY A 251 26.37 45.35 -11.57
CA GLY A 251 26.17 46.32 -12.65
C GLY A 251 25.10 45.92 -13.64
N ARG A 252 25.32 46.25 -14.92
CA ARG A 252 24.29 46.17 -15.97
C ARG A 252 24.13 44.73 -16.47
N PHE A 253 23.37 43.95 -15.70
CA PHE A 253 22.85 42.63 -16.06
C PHE A 253 23.92 41.57 -16.34
N SER A 254 25.01 41.58 -15.55
CA SER A 254 26.01 40.51 -15.60
C SER A 254 25.48 39.22 -14.97
N GLY A 255 25.96 38.08 -15.43
CA GLY A 255 25.46 36.78 -14.99
C GLY A 255 25.92 36.42 -13.58
N GLY A 256 25.11 35.65 -12.87
CA GLY A 256 25.46 35.10 -11.56
C GLY A 256 26.50 33.98 -11.66
N GLY A 257 27.37 33.86 -10.65
CA GLY A 257 28.31 32.75 -10.51
C GLY A 257 27.61 31.47 -10.06
N GLY A 258 28.08 30.31 -10.54
CA GLY A 258 27.57 29.02 -10.09
C GLY A 258 28.09 28.65 -8.70
N GLY A 259 27.29 27.96 -7.90
CA GLY A 259 27.70 27.39 -6.62
C GLY A 259 28.61 26.19 -6.79
N SER A 260 29.23 25.74 -5.71
CA SER A 260 30.20 24.64 -5.67
C SER A 260 29.96 23.74 -4.46
N ASN A 261 30.81 22.72 -4.32
CA ASN A 261 30.91 21.88 -3.14
C ASN A 261 32.34 21.34 -3.08
N TRP A 262 32.54 20.11 -3.56
CA TRP A 262 33.86 19.48 -3.62
C TRP A 262 34.64 19.85 -4.88
N GLY A 263 33.95 20.20 -5.96
CA GLY A 263 34.59 20.68 -7.16
C GLY A 263 35.44 21.92 -6.87
N LEU A 264 36.61 22.01 -7.50
CA LEU A 264 37.63 23.04 -7.23
C LEU A 264 37.07 24.47 -7.32
N SER A 265 36.08 24.69 -8.19
CA SER A 265 35.26 25.90 -8.18
C SER A 265 33.95 25.70 -8.93
N GLY A 266 32.98 26.56 -8.62
CA GLY A 266 31.86 26.86 -9.49
C GLY A 266 32.31 27.67 -10.71
N GLY A 267 31.44 27.73 -11.70
CA GLY A 267 31.63 28.49 -12.92
C GLY A 267 31.40 29.99 -12.69
N LYS A 268 32.22 30.81 -13.31
CA LYS A 268 32.07 32.27 -13.30
C LYS A 268 30.93 32.71 -14.24
N GLY A 269 30.16 33.72 -13.83
CA GLY A 269 29.08 34.30 -14.62
C GLY A 269 29.58 35.17 -15.78
N GLY A 270 28.75 35.26 -16.82
CA GLY A 270 28.99 36.05 -18.03
C GLY A 270 29.06 37.54 -17.75
N ARG A 271 29.73 38.27 -18.65
CA ARG A 271 29.99 39.71 -18.52
C ARG A 271 28.73 40.58 -18.53
N GLU A 272 28.85 41.79 -17.99
CA GLU A 272 27.83 42.84 -18.12
C GLU A 272 27.62 43.29 -19.57
N SER A 273 26.55 44.04 -19.83
CA SER A 273 26.19 44.52 -21.17
C SER A 273 27.36 45.15 -21.94
N ALA A 274 27.43 44.89 -23.25
CA ALA A 274 28.44 45.49 -24.13
C ALA A 274 28.33 47.02 -24.24
N ALA A 275 27.22 47.61 -23.77
CA ALA A 275 27.07 49.06 -23.61
C ALA A 275 28.00 49.65 -22.54
N CYS A 276 28.59 48.81 -21.67
CA CYS A 276 29.54 49.20 -20.63
C CYS A 276 30.97 49.06 -21.16
N VAL A 277 31.75 50.15 -21.09
CA VAL A 277 33.14 50.17 -21.57
C VAL A 277 34.07 50.61 -20.43
N PRO A 278 35.01 49.75 -19.99
CA PRO A 278 35.14 48.32 -20.33
C PRO A 278 34.02 47.48 -19.71
N SER A 279 33.63 46.39 -20.37
CA SER A 279 32.66 45.40 -19.86
C SER A 279 33.36 44.48 -18.85
N ASN A 280 32.87 44.46 -17.62
CA ASN A 280 33.43 43.66 -16.54
C ASN A 280 32.74 42.31 -16.43
N ASP A 281 33.45 41.37 -15.81
CA ASP A 281 32.94 40.02 -15.62
C ASP A 281 31.83 39.96 -14.55
N GLY A 282 31.00 38.91 -14.65
CA GLY A 282 29.91 38.65 -13.71
C GLY A 282 30.37 38.00 -12.40
N GLY A 283 29.42 37.35 -11.74
CA GLY A 283 29.62 36.74 -10.43
C GLY A 283 30.70 35.67 -10.42
N ILE A 284 31.52 35.65 -9.37
CA ILE A 284 32.56 34.66 -9.15
C ILE A 284 31.91 33.34 -8.73
N GLY A 285 32.37 32.22 -9.29
CA GLY A 285 31.87 30.91 -8.91
C GLY A 285 32.22 30.56 -7.45
N GLY A 286 31.41 29.72 -6.82
CA GLY A 286 31.66 29.22 -5.47
C GLY A 286 33.04 28.55 -5.35
N LEU A 287 33.64 28.63 -4.17
CA LEU A 287 34.93 28.04 -3.85
C LEU A 287 34.80 26.60 -3.33
N THR A 288 35.86 25.82 -3.38
CA THR A 288 35.84 24.41 -2.95
C THR A 288 35.95 24.22 -1.44
N ILE A 289 35.32 23.16 -0.93
CA ILE A 289 35.54 22.62 0.42
C ILE A 289 36.87 21.85 0.53
N ARG A 290 37.39 21.36 -0.59
CA ARG A 290 38.64 20.60 -0.63
C ARG A 290 39.81 21.48 -0.17
N PHE A 291 40.79 20.90 0.53
CA PHE A 291 41.95 21.60 1.09
C PHE A 291 41.60 22.63 2.19
N THR A 292 40.50 22.42 2.90
CA THR A 292 40.11 23.20 4.08
C THR A 292 39.97 22.29 5.30
N ASP A 293 39.96 22.87 6.50
CA ASP A 293 39.84 22.10 7.75
C ASP A 293 38.47 21.41 7.94
N ILE A 294 37.51 21.72 7.07
CA ILE A 294 36.17 21.12 7.06
C ILE A 294 35.99 20.07 5.97
N GLU A 295 37.05 19.71 5.23
CA GLU A 295 37.03 18.71 4.13
C GLU A 295 36.49 17.32 4.56
N GLY A 296 36.58 16.96 5.84
CA GLY A 296 36.04 15.70 6.36
C GLY A 296 34.51 15.61 6.46
N GLY A 297 33.79 16.73 6.25
CA GLY A 297 32.32 16.79 6.34
C GLY A 297 31.60 16.57 5.02
N PHE A 298 30.29 16.31 5.09
CA PHE A 298 29.40 16.23 3.93
C PHE A 298 28.53 17.47 3.87
N PHE A 299 28.53 18.13 2.72
CA PHE A 299 27.85 19.39 2.53
C PHE A 299 26.79 19.29 1.45
N MET A 300 25.74 20.09 1.62
CA MET A 300 24.85 20.42 0.51
C MET A 300 25.63 21.26 -0.50
N GLY A 301 25.23 21.17 -1.77
CA GLY A 301 25.75 22.07 -2.79
C GLY A 301 25.44 23.52 -2.45
N GLY A 302 26.40 24.41 -2.69
CA GLY A 302 26.19 25.85 -2.59
C GLY A 302 25.18 26.33 -3.63
N GLY A 303 24.36 27.32 -3.26
CA GLY A 303 23.46 27.97 -4.20
C GLY A 303 24.23 28.76 -5.26
N GLY A 304 23.68 28.88 -6.46
CA GLY A 304 24.16 29.83 -7.46
C GLY A 304 23.78 31.26 -7.10
N GLY A 305 24.53 32.25 -7.59
CA GLY A 305 24.20 33.66 -7.45
C GLY A 305 23.16 34.13 -8.48
N ALA A 306 22.43 35.19 -8.15
CA ALA A 306 21.48 35.83 -9.04
C ALA A 306 22.12 36.98 -9.85
N SER A 307 21.48 37.35 -10.95
CA SER A 307 21.74 38.59 -11.68
C SER A 307 20.80 39.72 -11.21
N THR A 308 21.07 40.94 -11.67
CA THR A 308 20.12 42.05 -11.65
C THR A 308 19.16 42.02 -12.86
N TYR A 309 18.02 42.71 -12.76
CA TYR A 309 17.06 42.96 -13.85
C TYR A 309 16.39 44.34 -13.74
N GLU A 310 15.98 44.95 -14.84
CA GLU A 310 15.25 46.23 -14.84
C GLU A 310 13.75 46.06 -14.58
N ALA A 311 13.13 47.04 -13.89
CA ALA A 311 11.70 47.03 -13.57
C ALA A 311 10.82 46.71 -14.80
N GLY A 312 9.88 45.78 -14.64
CA GLY A 312 8.99 45.33 -15.71
C GLY A 312 9.52 44.17 -16.57
N ASN A 313 10.75 43.69 -16.34
CA ASN A 313 11.25 42.47 -16.99
C ASN A 313 10.78 41.21 -16.23
N THR A 314 10.03 40.35 -16.91
CA THR A 314 9.47 39.10 -16.35
C THR A 314 10.32 37.85 -16.60
N THR A 315 11.45 37.97 -17.30
CA THR A 315 12.27 36.82 -17.75
C THR A 315 13.52 36.58 -16.91
N ALA A 316 13.76 37.37 -15.86
CA ALA A 316 14.89 37.21 -14.96
C ALA A 316 14.84 35.87 -14.21
N THR A 317 16.01 35.27 -13.94
CA THR A 317 16.11 33.99 -13.23
C THR A 317 16.88 34.15 -11.92
N PRO A 318 16.41 33.51 -10.82
CA PRO A 318 17.21 33.44 -9.60
C PRO A 318 18.43 32.53 -9.82
N GLY A 319 19.39 32.59 -8.92
CA GLY A 319 20.37 31.51 -8.80
C GLY A 319 19.67 30.20 -8.45
N ALA A 320 20.20 29.07 -8.90
CA ALA A 320 19.62 27.77 -8.57
C ALA A 320 20.12 27.22 -7.24
N ASN A 321 19.30 26.40 -6.59
CA ASN A 321 19.65 25.74 -5.34
C ASN A 321 20.67 24.63 -5.59
N GLY A 322 21.56 24.37 -4.63
CA GLY A 322 22.50 23.25 -4.73
C GLY A 322 21.83 21.88 -4.47
N GLY A 323 22.57 20.79 -4.66
CA GLY A 323 22.11 19.43 -4.35
C GLY A 323 22.08 19.13 -2.85
N GLY A 324 21.18 18.24 -2.42
CA GLY A 324 21.08 17.80 -1.03
C GLY A 324 22.17 16.81 -0.59
N ILE A 325 21.98 16.20 0.58
CA ILE A 325 22.84 15.14 1.12
C ILE A 325 22.06 13.82 1.13
N ILE A 326 22.69 12.73 0.69
CA ILE A 326 22.15 11.36 0.83
C ILE A 326 23.12 10.56 1.72
N ILE A 327 22.60 9.90 2.76
CA ILE A 327 23.35 8.98 3.62
C ILE A 327 22.62 7.64 3.67
N ILE A 328 23.24 6.58 3.16
CA ILE A 328 22.65 5.24 3.15
C ILE A 328 23.63 4.27 3.80
N ILE A 329 23.14 3.56 4.81
CA ILE A 329 23.84 2.44 5.44
C ILE A 329 23.04 1.17 5.09
N CYS A 330 23.63 0.24 4.35
CA CYS A 330 22.95 -1.00 3.98
C CYS A 330 23.90 -2.17 3.78
N ASP A 331 23.40 -3.41 3.75
CA ASP A 331 24.25 -4.56 3.40
C ASP A 331 24.52 -4.56 1.89
N THR A 332 23.45 -4.50 1.09
CA THR A 332 23.52 -4.58 -0.38
C THR A 332 22.62 -3.54 -1.08
N ILE A 333 23.11 -2.90 -2.13
CA ILE A 333 22.29 -2.07 -3.04
C ILE A 333 22.05 -2.82 -4.34
N LYS A 334 20.78 -2.90 -4.75
CA LYS A 334 20.34 -3.40 -6.06
C LYS A 334 19.75 -2.25 -6.88
N GLY A 335 20.47 -1.82 -7.92
CA GLY A 335 20.14 -0.60 -8.65
C GLY A 335 19.05 -0.71 -9.71
N ASN A 336 18.82 -1.88 -10.33
CA ASN A 336 17.86 -2.08 -11.44
C ASN A 336 17.84 -0.96 -12.51
N GLY A 337 18.98 -0.36 -12.84
CA GLY A 337 19.11 0.72 -13.82
C GLY A 337 18.69 2.11 -13.32
N GLN A 338 18.35 2.26 -12.04
CA GLN A 338 17.91 3.52 -11.45
C GLN A 338 19.09 4.42 -11.03
N ILE A 339 18.77 5.65 -10.62
CA ILE A 339 19.72 6.70 -10.27
C ILE A 339 19.59 7.09 -8.79
N ILE A 340 20.74 7.30 -8.14
CA ILE A 340 20.84 8.01 -6.85
C ILE A 340 21.45 9.38 -7.14
N ASN A 341 20.64 10.43 -7.02
CA ASN A 341 20.92 11.76 -7.50
C ASN A 341 20.97 12.80 -6.38
N ALA A 342 22.04 13.59 -6.33
CA ALA A 342 22.17 14.78 -5.51
C ALA A 342 22.77 15.93 -6.34
N GLU A 343 22.26 16.13 -7.55
CA GLU A 343 22.74 17.14 -8.49
C GLU A 343 22.38 18.57 -8.08
N GLY A 344 23.20 19.52 -8.53
CA GLY A 344 22.92 20.93 -8.42
C GLY A 344 21.76 21.35 -9.31
N GLY A 345 20.89 22.24 -8.82
CA GLY A 345 19.79 22.78 -9.61
C GLY A 345 20.30 23.66 -10.76
N SER A 346 19.49 23.78 -11.81
CA SER A 346 19.71 24.73 -12.92
C SER A 346 18.68 25.87 -12.85
N PRO A 347 19.07 27.13 -13.13
CA PRO A 347 18.16 28.28 -13.08
C PRO A 347 17.04 28.14 -14.10
N ASN A 348 15.81 27.96 -13.59
CA ASN A 348 14.51 27.93 -14.27
C ASN A 348 14.44 27.34 -15.71
N THR A 349 13.69 26.25 -15.86
CA THR A 349 13.38 25.57 -17.13
C THR A 349 12.19 26.17 -17.91
N THR A 350 11.44 27.13 -17.35
CA THR A 350 10.24 27.73 -17.95
C THR A 350 10.57 28.75 -19.05
N TYR A 351 11.70 29.45 -18.96
CA TYR A 351 12.21 30.30 -20.04
C TYR A 351 13.56 29.76 -20.52
N PRO A 352 13.69 29.31 -21.78
CA PRO A 352 14.91 28.69 -22.27
C PRO A 352 16.11 29.65 -22.28
N SER A 353 15.87 30.96 -22.16
CA SER A 353 16.88 32.01 -22.05
C SER A 353 16.29 33.29 -21.47
N VAL A 354 17.04 33.99 -20.61
CA VAL A 354 16.71 35.35 -20.16
C VAL A 354 16.79 36.33 -21.34
N SER A 355 15.89 37.31 -21.41
CA SER A 355 15.83 38.28 -22.51
C SER A 355 15.61 39.72 -22.01
N GLY A 356 15.83 40.71 -22.87
CA GLY A 356 15.67 42.13 -22.53
C GLY A 356 16.71 42.61 -21.52
N ASN A 357 16.35 43.55 -20.66
CA ASN A 357 17.27 44.16 -19.69
C ASN A 357 17.39 43.33 -18.40
N ALA A 358 17.94 42.13 -18.52
CA ALA A 358 18.21 41.20 -17.42
C ALA A 358 19.35 40.23 -17.75
N GLY A 359 19.98 39.69 -16.71
CA GLY A 359 20.96 38.60 -16.80
C GLY A 359 20.43 37.33 -16.14
N ALA A 360 21.14 36.23 -16.36
CA ALA A 360 20.78 34.91 -15.88
C ALA A 360 21.48 34.55 -14.57
N GLY A 361 20.77 33.78 -13.73
CA GLY A 361 21.33 33.21 -12.52
C GLY A 361 22.39 32.15 -12.80
N GLY A 362 23.28 31.92 -11.84
CA GLY A 362 24.22 30.80 -11.83
C GLY A 362 23.57 29.52 -11.32
N ALA A 363 24.14 28.37 -11.68
CA ALA A 363 23.64 27.07 -11.25
C ALA A 363 24.03 26.71 -9.82
N GLY A 364 23.32 25.78 -9.19
CA GLY A 364 23.69 25.21 -7.91
C GLY A 364 24.84 24.21 -8.03
N GLY A 365 25.65 24.10 -6.98
CA GLY A 365 26.67 23.05 -6.87
C GLY A 365 26.06 21.67 -6.61
N GLY A 366 26.77 20.60 -6.97
CA GLY A 366 26.41 19.24 -6.60
C GLY A 366 26.44 19.03 -5.09
N GLY A 367 25.59 18.15 -4.58
CA GLY A 367 25.48 17.78 -3.18
C GLY A 367 26.50 16.73 -2.75
N SER A 368 26.16 15.95 -1.73
CA SER A 368 27.00 14.84 -1.25
C SER A 368 26.21 13.55 -1.15
N ILE A 369 26.80 12.43 -1.57
CA ILE A 369 26.22 11.09 -1.43
C ILE A 369 27.23 10.24 -0.64
N ALA A 370 26.82 9.73 0.52
CA ALA A 370 27.61 8.85 1.37
C ALA A 370 26.95 7.48 1.51
N LEU A 371 27.62 6.44 1.03
CA LEU A 371 27.13 5.06 1.05
C LEU A 371 28.08 4.18 1.87
N TYR A 372 27.54 3.47 2.84
CA TYR A 372 28.25 2.44 3.58
C TYR A 372 27.59 1.09 3.31
N LEU A 373 28.28 0.20 2.56
CA LEU A 373 27.73 -1.09 2.17
C LEU A 373 28.74 -2.23 2.09
N GLN A 374 28.28 -3.48 2.20
CA GLN A 374 29.16 -4.65 2.05
C GLN A 374 29.34 -5.05 0.59
N SER A 375 28.27 -5.00 -0.22
CA SER A 375 28.32 -5.38 -1.64
C SER A 375 27.33 -4.60 -2.51
N PHE A 376 27.66 -4.38 -3.79
CA PHE A 376 26.63 -4.07 -4.78
C PHE A 376 26.07 -5.38 -5.32
N ALA A 377 24.76 -5.45 -5.61
CA ALA A 377 24.17 -6.63 -6.21
C ALA A 377 24.85 -7.00 -7.55
N SER A 378 24.89 -8.28 -7.90
CA SER A 378 25.46 -8.78 -9.15
C SER A 378 24.39 -9.27 -10.13
N GLY A 379 24.57 -9.05 -11.44
CA GLY A 379 23.71 -9.59 -12.51
C GLY A 379 23.03 -8.53 -13.39
N ALA A 380 22.25 -8.96 -14.40
CA ALA A 380 21.66 -8.09 -15.44
C ALA A 380 20.62 -7.03 -14.94
N SER A 381 20.29 -7.03 -13.65
CA SER A 381 19.38 -6.07 -12.99
C SER A 381 20.07 -5.30 -11.85
N SER A 382 21.38 -5.09 -11.95
CA SER A 382 22.17 -4.42 -10.91
C SER A 382 22.75 -3.06 -11.33
N ASP A 383 22.51 -2.61 -12.56
CA ASP A 383 22.97 -1.31 -13.05
C ASP A 383 22.55 -0.18 -12.11
N LEU A 384 23.45 0.76 -11.83
CA LEU A 384 23.22 1.87 -10.91
C LEU A 384 24.01 3.09 -11.34
N THR A 385 23.36 4.25 -11.39
CA THR A 385 24.06 5.53 -11.54
C THR A 385 24.03 6.31 -10.23
N ILE A 386 25.18 6.78 -9.78
CA ILE A 386 25.32 7.67 -8.62
C ILE A 386 25.81 9.01 -9.14
N SER A 387 25.04 10.08 -8.97
CA SER A 387 25.31 11.37 -9.60
C SER A 387 25.30 12.53 -8.61
N VAL A 388 26.34 13.35 -8.67
CA VAL A 388 26.50 14.59 -7.89
C VAL A 388 26.96 15.74 -8.78
N LYS A 389 26.48 15.79 -10.03
CA LYS A 389 26.89 16.85 -10.97
C LYS A 389 26.49 18.24 -10.49
N GLY A 390 27.25 19.24 -10.93
CA GLY A 390 26.80 20.63 -10.84
C GLY A 390 25.69 20.94 -11.85
N GLY A 391 24.82 21.89 -11.51
CA GLY A 391 23.75 22.32 -12.43
C GLY A 391 24.28 23.13 -13.62
N LYS A 392 23.49 23.25 -14.69
CA LYS A 392 23.81 24.13 -15.81
C LYS A 392 23.43 25.58 -15.50
N GLY A 393 24.31 26.53 -15.83
CA GLY A 393 24.04 27.96 -15.67
C GLY A 393 22.90 28.45 -16.59
N GLY A 394 22.19 29.51 -16.19
CA GLY A 394 21.06 30.02 -16.97
C GLY A 394 21.51 30.60 -18.31
N ASN A 395 20.75 30.32 -19.37
CA ASN A 395 21.04 30.87 -20.70
C ASN A 395 20.48 32.28 -20.85
N THR A 396 20.96 33.02 -21.85
CA THR A 396 20.51 34.37 -22.18
C THR A 396 20.39 34.50 -23.70
N SER A 397 19.37 35.22 -24.18
CA SER A 397 19.22 35.58 -25.58
C SER A 397 19.96 36.89 -25.92
N ASN A 398 20.47 37.57 -24.90
CA ASN A 398 21.31 38.75 -25.06
C ASN A 398 22.77 38.32 -25.30
N PRO A 399 23.62 39.16 -25.92
CA PRO A 399 25.04 38.84 -26.06
C PRO A 399 25.85 39.04 -24.76
N TRP A 400 25.20 39.03 -23.59
CA TRP A 400 25.77 39.22 -22.26
C TRP A 400 24.93 38.53 -21.18
N GLY A 401 25.48 38.40 -19.98
CA GLY A 401 24.74 38.04 -18.78
C GLY A 401 24.38 36.57 -18.61
N GLU A 402 25.03 35.62 -19.27
CA GLU A 402 24.79 34.19 -19.07
C GLU A 402 25.27 33.71 -17.68
N GLY A 403 24.63 32.70 -17.10
CA GLY A 403 24.98 32.19 -15.78
C GLY A 403 26.20 31.25 -15.78
N GLY A 404 26.95 31.22 -14.68
CA GLY A 404 28.01 30.23 -14.46
C GLY A 404 27.47 28.84 -14.13
N GLY A 405 28.16 27.78 -14.57
CA GLY A 405 27.80 26.39 -14.24
C GLY A 405 28.13 26.02 -12.80
N GLY A 406 27.42 25.08 -12.20
CA GLY A 406 27.70 24.62 -10.82
C GLY A 406 28.92 23.70 -10.76
N GLY A 407 29.68 23.73 -9.67
CA GLY A 407 30.75 22.74 -9.41
C GLY A 407 30.16 21.37 -9.03
N GLY A 408 30.88 20.29 -9.34
CA GLY A 408 30.50 18.93 -8.94
C GLY A 408 30.58 18.71 -7.41
N GLY A 409 29.83 17.72 -6.94
CA GLY A 409 29.71 17.34 -5.54
C GLY A 409 30.65 16.20 -5.13
N LEU A 410 30.32 15.53 -4.02
CA LEU A 410 31.15 14.47 -3.44
C LEU A 410 30.41 13.13 -3.37
N ILE A 411 31.02 12.06 -3.89
CA ILE A 411 30.55 10.68 -3.66
C ILE A 411 31.51 9.99 -2.71
N LEU A 412 30.98 9.47 -1.63
CA LEU A 412 31.68 8.73 -0.60
C LEU A 412 31.17 7.31 -0.54
N THR A 413 32.09 6.37 -0.59
CA THR A 413 31.83 4.96 -0.30
C THR A 413 32.77 4.51 0.82
N ASN A 414 32.42 3.43 1.52
CA ASN A 414 33.41 2.69 2.30
C ASN A 414 34.45 2.05 1.36
N ASN A 415 35.43 1.30 1.89
CA ASN A 415 36.46 0.66 1.08
C ASN A 415 35.91 -0.57 0.33
N ILE A 416 35.04 -0.28 -0.64
CA ILE A 416 34.37 -1.24 -1.50
C ILE A 416 34.62 -0.87 -2.96
N THR A 417 35.00 -1.85 -3.77
CA THR A 417 35.17 -1.65 -5.22
C THR A 417 33.80 -1.81 -5.90
N PRO A 418 33.26 -0.75 -6.53
CA PRO A 418 32.03 -0.87 -7.31
C PRO A 418 32.25 -1.77 -8.53
N PRO A 419 31.29 -2.66 -8.89
CA PRO A 419 31.36 -3.43 -10.12
C PRO A 419 31.15 -2.53 -11.35
N ALA A 420 31.48 -3.03 -12.55
CA ALA A 420 31.50 -2.24 -13.79
C ALA A 420 30.15 -1.59 -14.17
N ASN A 421 29.05 -2.15 -13.66
CA ASN A 421 27.68 -1.68 -13.87
C ASN A 421 27.26 -0.55 -12.90
N VAL A 422 28.14 -0.11 -11.98
CA VAL A 422 27.91 1.05 -11.12
C VAL A 422 28.69 2.25 -11.66
N THR A 423 27.98 3.24 -12.17
CA THR A 423 28.57 4.47 -12.73
C THR A 423 28.54 5.60 -11.70
N LYS A 424 29.70 6.18 -11.38
CA LYS A 424 29.81 7.37 -10.53
C LYS A 424 30.02 8.60 -11.41
N THR A 425 29.16 9.62 -11.29
CA THR A 425 29.28 10.86 -12.06
C THR A 425 29.43 12.08 -11.15
N VAL A 426 30.54 12.78 -11.31
CA VAL A 426 30.92 13.93 -10.48
C VAL A 426 31.15 15.20 -11.30
N SER A 427 30.72 15.23 -12.56
CA SER A 427 31.08 16.31 -13.49
C SER A 427 30.57 17.68 -13.05
N GLY A 428 31.35 18.72 -13.30
CA GLY A 428 30.87 20.09 -13.21
C GLY A 428 29.75 20.36 -14.22
N GLY A 429 28.86 21.28 -13.87
CA GLY A 429 27.78 21.73 -14.74
C GLY A 429 28.28 22.74 -15.78
N LEU A 430 27.66 22.73 -16.96
CA LEU A 430 28.03 23.63 -18.05
C LEU A 430 27.66 25.09 -17.75
N GLY A 431 28.45 26.03 -18.24
CA GLY A 431 28.06 27.44 -18.30
C GLY A 431 26.82 27.67 -19.16
N GLY A 432 26.07 28.72 -18.85
CA GLY A 432 24.93 29.17 -19.67
C GLY A 432 25.38 29.61 -21.06
N THR A 433 24.49 29.49 -22.05
CA THR A 433 24.78 29.85 -23.44
C THR A 433 24.23 31.22 -23.81
N ARG A 434 24.89 31.92 -24.76
CA ARG A 434 24.42 33.17 -25.35
C ARG A 434 24.66 33.27 -26.87
N PRO A 435 23.87 34.04 -27.66
CA PRO A 435 24.10 34.22 -29.10
C PRO A 435 25.47 34.86 -29.45
N PRO A 436 26.14 34.43 -30.54
CA PRO A 436 25.72 33.42 -31.53
C PRO A 436 26.08 31.97 -31.13
N GLY A 437 26.27 31.68 -29.84
CA GLY A 437 26.62 30.35 -29.31
C GLY A 437 27.91 30.33 -28.48
N SER A 438 28.49 31.49 -28.15
CA SER A 438 29.68 31.59 -27.29
C SER A 438 29.34 31.41 -25.81
N THR A 439 30.24 30.85 -25.01
CA THR A 439 30.14 30.80 -23.54
C THR A 439 31.27 31.65 -22.93
N LEU A 440 30.97 32.86 -22.43
CA LEU A 440 31.88 33.56 -21.50
C LEU A 440 31.57 33.20 -20.04
N GLY A 441 30.36 32.71 -19.77
CA GLY A 441 30.08 31.94 -18.57
C GLY A 441 30.90 30.65 -18.55
N VAL A 442 31.60 30.40 -17.44
CA VAL A 442 32.51 29.26 -17.29
C VAL A 442 31.73 28.07 -16.73
N SER A 443 32.07 26.85 -17.16
CA SER A 443 31.55 25.62 -16.57
C SER A 443 32.16 25.40 -15.18
N GLY A 444 31.40 24.80 -14.27
CA GLY A 444 31.97 24.38 -12.99
C GLY A 444 32.99 23.26 -13.17
N LEU A 445 33.83 23.07 -12.16
CA LEU A 445 34.83 22.00 -12.15
C LEU A 445 34.24 20.72 -11.55
N ASP A 446 34.81 19.59 -11.97
CA ASP A 446 34.41 18.27 -11.49
C ASP A 446 34.65 18.12 -9.98
N GLY A 447 33.73 17.41 -9.34
CA GLY A 447 33.75 17.03 -7.94
C GLY A 447 34.72 15.88 -7.65
N GLY A 448 34.40 15.07 -6.65
CA GLY A 448 35.31 14.03 -6.18
C GLY A 448 34.65 12.74 -5.72
N THR A 449 35.47 11.69 -5.59
CA THR A 449 35.08 10.43 -4.98
C THR A 449 36.06 10.02 -3.89
N LEU A 450 35.57 9.60 -2.73
CA LEU A 450 36.37 9.07 -1.62
C LEU A 450 35.87 7.68 -1.22
N ASN A 451 36.78 6.77 -0.86
CA ASN A 451 36.48 5.36 -0.54
C ASN A 451 36.79 5.01 0.92
N ASN A 452 36.74 5.99 1.82
CA ASN A 452 37.08 5.86 3.24
C ASN A 452 35.92 6.27 4.16
N TYR A 453 34.69 6.29 3.66
CA TYR A 453 33.54 6.66 4.46
C TYR A 453 33.25 5.61 5.54
N SER A 454 33.09 6.09 6.77
CA SER A 454 32.61 5.31 7.90
C SER A 454 31.63 6.18 8.69
N PRO A 455 30.35 5.79 8.80
CA PRO A 455 29.39 6.52 9.63
C PRO A 455 29.77 6.40 11.11
N LEU A 456 29.65 7.50 11.84
CA LEU A 456 29.83 7.51 13.29
C LEU A 456 28.53 7.05 13.97
N LEU A 457 28.46 5.77 14.34
CA LEU A 457 27.38 5.25 15.20
C LEU A 457 27.78 5.43 16.66
N ASN A 458 27.25 6.46 17.29
CA ASN A 458 27.61 6.83 18.65
C ASN A 458 26.62 6.21 19.65
N GLY A 459 27.15 5.36 20.53
CA GLY A 459 26.36 4.69 21.57
C GLY A 459 25.62 3.43 21.11
N PHE A 460 25.89 2.92 19.91
CA PHE A 460 25.32 1.65 19.44
C PHE A 460 26.20 0.99 18.38
N LEU A 461 26.01 -0.32 18.22
CA LEU A 461 26.67 -1.12 17.18
C LEU A 461 25.65 -1.47 16.10
N PHE A 462 26.11 -1.99 14.98
CA PHE A 462 25.22 -2.49 13.93
C PHE A 462 25.11 -4.02 14.01
N ASN A 463 24.17 -4.50 14.83
CA ASN A 463 23.96 -5.93 15.08
C ASN A 463 22.59 -6.44 14.61
N SER A 464 22.47 -6.78 13.33
CA SER A 464 21.25 -7.38 12.77
C SER A 464 21.45 -8.87 12.45
N ILE A 465 20.39 -9.67 12.62
CA ILE A 465 20.37 -11.13 12.40
C ILE A 465 19.09 -11.59 11.68
N ARG A 466 19.17 -12.71 10.97
CA ARG A 466 18.07 -13.26 10.14
C ARG A 466 18.23 -14.76 9.84
N SER A 467 17.13 -15.46 9.50
CA SER A 467 17.21 -16.81 8.94
C SER A 467 17.76 -16.78 7.50
N THR A 468 18.65 -17.70 7.14
CA THR A 468 19.12 -17.81 5.74
C THR A 468 18.07 -18.39 4.79
N VAL A 469 16.99 -18.98 5.31
CA VAL A 469 15.91 -19.57 4.50
C VAL A 469 14.85 -18.53 4.15
N THR A 470 14.43 -17.71 5.11
CA THR A 470 13.38 -16.70 4.90
C THR A 470 13.92 -15.30 4.65
N GLY A 471 15.15 -14.98 5.06
CA GLY A 471 15.71 -13.62 5.00
C GLY A 471 15.21 -12.69 6.12
N ASP A 472 14.37 -13.21 7.02
CA ASP A 472 13.64 -12.43 8.03
C ASP A 472 13.93 -12.88 9.47
N GLN A 473 13.33 -12.18 10.43
CA GLN A 473 13.36 -12.49 11.87
C GLN A 473 12.29 -13.53 12.30
N THR A 474 11.62 -14.17 11.35
CA THR A 474 10.70 -15.27 11.63
C THR A 474 10.89 -16.39 10.62
N ASP A 475 10.97 -17.61 11.11
CA ASP A 475 11.03 -18.83 10.31
C ASP A 475 10.27 -19.96 11.01
N SER A 476 9.98 -21.04 10.29
CA SER A 476 9.33 -22.22 10.85
C SER A 476 9.92 -23.52 10.29
N ILE A 477 10.00 -24.51 11.17
CA ILE A 477 10.51 -25.85 10.84
C ILE A 477 9.64 -26.94 11.48
N CYS A 478 9.77 -28.16 10.96
CA CYS A 478 9.21 -29.33 11.59
C CYS A 478 10.15 -29.85 12.70
N SER A 479 9.59 -30.28 13.83
CA SER A 479 10.32 -30.75 15.03
C SER A 479 11.18 -32.01 14.83
N ASN A 480 11.14 -32.64 13.65
CA ASN A 480 12.00 -33.76 13.26
C ASN A 480 13.05 -33.38 12.19
N VAL A 481 13.18 -32.09 11.86
CA VAL A 481 14.11 -31.57 10.85
C VAL A 481 15.08 -30.60 11.52
N PRO A 482 16.41 -30.73 11.28
CA PRO A 482 17.39 -29.75 11.77
C PRO A 482 17.12 -28.34 11.24
N PHE A 483 17.30 -27.32 12.09
CA PHE A 483 17.20 -25.93 11.64
C PHE A 483 18.44 -25.52 10.83
N GLY A 484 18.26 -24.60 9.88
CA GLY A 484 19.34 -24.08 9.04
C GLY A 484 20.23 -23.04 9.74
N VAL A 485 20.87 -22.19 8.96
CA VAL A 485 21.78 -21.14 9.46
C VAL A 485 20.99 -19.86 9.79
N ILE A 486 21.36 -19.20 10.88
CA ILE A 486 21.01 -17.82 11.18
C ILE A 486 22.23 -16.97 10.82
N SER A 487 22.06 -16.07 9.86
CA SER A 487 23.12 -15.15 9.47
C SER A 487 23.07 -13.88 10.32
N GLY A 488 24.25 -13.31 10.59
CA GLY A 488 24.37 -12.03 11.27
C GLY A 488 25.25 -11.06 10.50
N THR A 489 24.99 -9.77 10.62
CA THR A 489 25.81 -8.70 10.01
C THR A 489 27.24 -8.72 10.55
N ILE A 490 28.20 -8.19 9.79
CA ILE A 490 29.50 -7.83 10.35
C ILE A 490 29.25 -6.64 11.28
N PRO A 491 29.58 -6.73 12.59
CA PRO A 491 29.35 -5.60 13.48
C PRO A 491 30.23 -4.41 13.10
N PHE A 492 29.68 -3.22 13.25
CA PHE A 492 30.41 -1.97 13.09
C PHE A 492 29.86 -0.91 14.06
N GLY A 493 30.66 0.12 14.35
CA GLY A 493 30.42 1.05 15.46
C GLY A 493 31.24 0.64 16.69
N GLY A 494 31.48 1.56 17.63
CA GLY A 494 32.33 1.27 18.80
C GLY A 494 33.80 0.96 18.48
N THR A 495 34.48 0.26 19.40
CA THR A 495 35.91 -0.07 19.34
C THR A 495 36.16 -1.53 19.01
N THR A 496 36.88 -1.83 17.93
CA THR A 496 37.30 -3.19 17.56
C THR A 496 38.47 -3.70 18.42
N PRO A 497 38.59 -5.01 18.70
CA PRO A 497 37.79 -6.13 18.16
C PRO A 497 36.46 -6.35 18.91
N TYR A 498 35.47 -6.90 18.21
CA TYR A 498 34.18 -7.25 18.80
C TYR A 498 34.18 -8.67 19.36
N THR A 499 33.51 -8.86 20.50
CA THR A 499 33.13 -10.17 21.03
C THR A 499 31.69 -10.48 20.65
N LEU A 500 31.44 -11.69 20.16
CA LEU A 500 30.12 -12.16 19.74
C LEU A 500 29.61 -13.24 20.70
N LEU A 501 28.33 -13.17 21.04
CA LEU A 501 27.64 -14.23 21.76
C LEU A 501 26.23 -14.42 21.19
N TRP A 502 25.94 -15.62 20.71
CA TRP A 502 24.59 -16.04 20.39
C TRP A 502 23.91 -16.55 21.66
N GLU A 503 22.69 -16.10 21.88
CA GLU A 503 21.81 -16.54 22.94
C GLU A 503 20.52 -17.11 22.35
N TYR A 504 19.87 -17.97 23.11
CA TYR A 504 18.56 -18.50 22.77
C TYR A 504 17.61 -18.44 23.97
N SER A 505 16.31 -18.29 23.69
CA SER A 505 15.23 -18.40 24.65
C SER A 505 14.16 -19.32 24.09
N THR A 506 13.50 -20.09 24.94
CA THR A 506 12.34 -20.92 24.57
C THR A 506 11.06 -20.49 25.27
N SER A 507 11.14 -19.44 26.10
CA SER A 507 10.02 -18.91 26.88
C SER A 507 9.39 -17.67 26.25
N SER A 508 10.21 -16.72 25.77
CA SER A 508 9.70 -15.48 25.15
C SER A 508 10.75 -14.76 24.31
N GLU A 509 10.28 -13.74 23.59
CA GLU A 509 11.11 -12.87 22.74
C GLU A 509 11.98 -11.88 23.52
N SER A 510 11.63 -11.57 24.78
CA SER A 510 12.28 -10.51 25.57
C SER A 510 13.01 -11.02 26.81
N THR A 511 12.73 -12.23 27.28
CA THR A 511 13.26 -12.78 28.55
C THR A 511 13.61 -14.26 28.41
N GLY A 512 14.41 -14.78 29.35
CA GLY A 512 14.79 -16.20 29.39
C GLY A 512 15.91 -16.60 28.43
N PHE A 513 16.70 -15.62 27.96
CA PHE A 513 17.86 -15.88 27.12
C PHE A 513 19.03 -16.46 27.92
N ALA A 514 19.66 -17.47 27.35
CA ALA A 514 20.91 -18.07 27.82
C ALA A 514 21.84 -18.31 26.63
N PRO A 515 23.16 -18.53 26.83
CA PRO A 515 24.08 -18.85 25.75
C PRO A 515 23.58 -20.00 24.87
N ALA A 516 23.58 -19.79 23.56
CA ALA A 516 23.13 -20.78 22.59
C ALA A 516 24.10 -21.98 22.55
N PRO A 517 23.61 -23.23 22.42
CA PRO A 517 24.45 -24.41 22.42
C PRO A 517 25.34 -24.51 21.16
N GLY A 518 26.52 -25.12 21.28
CA GLY A 518 27.46 -25.28 20.17
C GLY A 518 28.38 -24.07 19.97
N VAL A 519 28.80 -23.80 18.73
CA VAL A 519 29.67 -22.65 18.39
C VAL A 519 28.82 -21.38 18.35
N ASN A 520 28.82 -20.63 19.45
CA ASN A 520 27.96 -19.46 19.67
C ASN A 520 28.72 -18.13 19.65
N ASN A 521 29.96 -18.11 19.18
CA ASN A 521 30.83 -16.93 19.14
C ASN A 521 31.24 -16.53 17.71
N ALA A 522 30.57 -17.08 16.70
CA ALA A 522 30.81 -16.76 15.30
C ALA A 522 29.83 -15.71 14.77
N GLN A 523 30.13 -15.13 13.60
CA GLN A 523 29.25 -14.17 12.93
C GLN A 523 27.86 -14.76 12.65
N ASN A 524 27.82 -16.00 12.16
CA ASN A 524 26.63 -16.78 11.85
C ASN A 524 26.47 -17.91 12.87
N TYR A 525 25.26 -18.39 13.06
CA TYR A 525 24.96 -19.45 14.01
C TYR A 525 24.10 -20.55 13.38
N THR A 526 24.42 -21.81 13.68
CA THR A 526 23.65 -22.98 13.26
C THR A 526 23.34 -23.81 14.49
N PRO A 527 22.06 -23.95 14.88
CA PRO A 527 21.70 -24.80 16.02
C PRO A 527 22.20 -26.24 15.81
N PRO A 528 22.98 -26.80 16.76
CA PRO A 528 23.60 -28.11 16.58
C PRO A 528 22.63 -29.30 16.74
N ALA A 529 21.48 -29.07 17.38
CA ALA A 529 20.45 -30.09 17.63
C ALA A 529 19.12 -29.69 16.99
N ILE A 530 18.27 -30.68 16.73
CA ILE A 530 16.90 -30.46 16.26
C ILE A 530 16.13 -29.71 17.35
N LEU A 531 15.40 -28.66 16.95
CA LEU A 531 14.60 -27.88 17.87
C LEU A 531 13.26 -28.60 18.12
N THR A 532 12.89 -28.75 19.39
CA THR A 532 11.66 -29.45 19.82
C THR A 532 10.52 -28.51 20.21
N GLN A 533 10.81 -27.21 20.36
CA GLN A 533 9.85 -26.17 20.69
C GLN A 533 10.27 -24.82 20.09
N THR A 534 9.30 -23.90 19.95
CA THR A 534 9.56 -22.56 19.41
C THR A 534 10.69 -21.89 20.20
N THR A 535 11.70 -21.43 19.47
CA THR A 535 12.95 -20.91 20.03
C THR A 535 13.27 -19.55 19.39
N TRP A 536 13.65 -18.58 20.22
CA TRP A 536 14.13 -17.27 19.80
C TRP A 536 15.65 -17.24 19.91
N PHE A 537 16.34 -16.85 18.86
CA PHE A 537 17.79 -16.65 18.88
C PHE A 537 18.12 -15.18 18.74
N ARG A 538 19.01 -14.65 19.57
CA ARG A 538 19.55 -13.29 19.43
C ARG A 538 21.07 -13.33 19.46
N ARG A 539 21.70 -12.29 18.93
CA ARG A 539 23.14 -12.10 19.02
C ARG A 539 23.43 -10.89 19.87
N ILE A 540 24.40 -11.01 20.76
CA ILE A 540 25.00 -9.91 21.50
C ILE A 540 26.33 -9.62 20.83
N VAL A 541 26.55 -8.35 20.49
CA VAL A 541 27.85 -7.84 20.08
C VAL A 541 28.33 -6.93 21.21
N THR A 542 29.55 -7.17 21.65
CA THR A 542 30.23 -6.37 22.65
C THR A 542 31.49 -5.81 22.01
N ASP A 543 31.68 -4.51 22.07
CA ASP A 543 32.92 -3.89 21.59
C ASP A 543 34.04 -4.00 22.64
N SER A 544 35.19 -3.38 22.39
CA SER A 544 36.38 -3.46 23.24
C SER A 544 36.72 -2.14 23.95
N SER A 545 35.81 -1.16 23.97
CA SER A 545 36.05 0.11 24.67
C SER A 545 36.15 -0.09 26.18
N THR A 546 36.98 0.71 26.85
CA THR A 546 37.14 0.70 28.31
C THR A 546 37.10 2.12 28.88
N PRO A 547 36.39 2.41 29.98
CA PRO A 547 35.61 1.48 30.82
C PRO A 547 34.20 1.20 30.29
N ASP A 548 33.67 2.04 29.41
CA ASP A 548 32.29 1.99 28.94
C ASP A 548 32.18 1.12 27.69
N VAL A 549 32.00 -0.18 27.89
CA VAL A 549 31.82 -1.18 26.83
C VAL A 549 30.44 -1.02 26.20
N LEU A 550 30.37 -0.89 24.87
CA LEU A 550 29.12 -0.90 24.14
C LEU A 550 28.63 -2.34 23.95
N VAL A 551 27.39 -2.59 24.35
CA VAL A 551 26.70 -3.86 24.15
C VAL A 551 25.47 -3.61 23.29
N ASP A 552 25.45 -4.22 22.11
CA ASP A 552 24.29 -4.20 21.23
C ASP A 552 23.65 -5.58 21.14
N ILE A 553 22.35 -5.64 21.39
CA ILE A 553 21.56 -6.86 21.42
C ILE A 553 20.61 -6.82 20.24
N SER A 554 20.79 -7.76 19.30
CA SER A 554 19.93 -7.84 18.14
C SER A 554 18.49 -8.17 18.54
N LYS A 555 17.52 -7.71 17.73
CA LYS A 555 16.18 -8.33 17.76
C LYS A 555 16.30 -9.83 17.47
N PRO A 556 15.56 -10.69 18.17
CA PRO A 556 15.69 -12.12 18.00
C PRO A 556 15.04 -12.62 16.71
N VAL A 557 15.60 -13.69 16.13
CA VAL A 557 14.94 -14.53 15.13
C VAL A 557 14.06 -15.56 15.83
N LYS A 558 12.75 -15.49 15.60
CA LYS A 558 11.77 -16.46 16.11
C LYS A 558 11.69 -17.67 15.17
N VAL A 559 12.14 -18.82 15.64
CA VAL A 559 12.02 -20.11 14.95
C VAL A 559 10.83 -20.88 15.53
N ILE A 560 9.73 -20.92 14.78
CA ILE A 560 8.51 -21.64 15.15
C ILE A 560 8.71 -23.12 14.86
N VAL A 561 8.69 -23.94 15.90
CA VAL A 561 8.81 -25.40 15.77
C VAL A 561 7.42 -26.00 15.77
N GLN A 562 7.06 -26.64 14.67
CA GLN A 562 5.80 -27.37 14.53
C GLN A 562 6.01 -28.85 14.94
N PRO A 563 5.14 -29.42 15.79
CA PRO A 563 5.14 -30.85 16.07
C PRO A 563 5.05 -31.66 14.76
N TYR A 564 5.86 -32.72 14.61
CA TYR A 564 5.85 -33.52 13.39
C TYR A 564 4.56 -34.34 13.30
N ILE A 565 4.05 -34.53 12.09
CA ILE A 565 2.76 -35.21 11.86
C ILE A 565 2.86 -36.65 12.35
N LYS A 566 1.86 -37.09 13.13
CA LYS A 566 1.72 -38.47 13.61
C LYS A 566 0.50 -39.15 13.02
N SER A 567 0.52 -40.49 13.06
CA SER A 567 -0.63 -41.35 12.72
C SER A 567 -1.08 -41.27 11.26
N ASN A 568 -0.18 -40.98 10.33
CA ASN A 568 -0.44 -41.09 8.90
C ASN A 568 -0.45 -42.57 8.44
N ILE A 569 -1.42 -43.32 8.95
CA ILE A 569 -1.61 -44.75 8.69
C ILE A 569 -2.85 -44.90 7.80
N ILE A 570 -2.68 -45.56 6.66
CA ILE A 570 -3.70 -45.71 5.62
C ILE A 570 -4.10 -47.17 5.47
N GLY A 571 -5.40 -47.45 5.40
CA GLY A 571 -6.01 -48.72 4.95
C GLY A 571 -5.46 -50.03 5.53
N ASP A 572 -5.91 -51.16 4.99
CA ASP A 572 -5.30 -52.48 5.20
C ASP A 572 -4.94 -53.08 3.84
N PRO A 573 -3.92 -53.95 3.75
CA PRO A 573 -3.67 -54.72 2.54
C PRO A 573 -4.89 -55.57 2.18
N ASP A 574 -5.17 -55.70 0.89
CA ASP A 574 -6.32 -56.46 0.37
C ASP A 574 -5.90 -57.39 -0.77
N THR A 575 -6.65 -58.46 -1.01
CA THR A 575 -6.47 -59.36 -2.15
C THR A 575 -7.77 -59.50 -2.91
N ILE A 576 -7.75 -59.12 -4.19
CA ILE A 576 -8.92 -59.14 -5.08
C ILE A 576 -8.63 -60.01 -6.31
N CYS A 577 -9.70 -60.48 -6.96
CA CYS A 577 -9.58 -61.13 -8.27
C CYS A 577 -9.42 -60.07 -9.37
N TYR A 578 -8.77 -60.43 -10.48
CA TYR A 578 -8.56 -59.55 -11.63
C TYR A 578 -9.82 -58.79 -12.05
N ALA A 579 -9.67 -57.47 -12.26
CA ALA A 579 -10.72 -56.53 -12.65
C ALA A 579 -11.88 -56.39 -11.65
N ARG A 580 -11.64 -56.65 -10.36
CA ARG A 580 -12.57 -56.28 -9.27
C ARG A 580 -12.22 -54.92 -8.67
N ASP A 581 -13.21 -54.33 -8.01
CA ASP A 581 -13.08 -53.03 -7.36
C ASP A 581 -12.49 -53.21 -5.95
N PRO A 582 -11.36 -52.57 -5.63
CA PRO A 582 -10.80 -52.58 -4.29
C PRO A 582 -11.58 -51.65 -3.34
N VAL A 583 -11.51 -51.95 -2.04
CA VAL A 583 -12.12 -51.10 -0.99
C VAL A 583 -11.35 -49.78 -0.86
N ALA A 584 -12.05 -48.72 -0.45
CA ALA A 584 -11.43 -47.41 -0.21
C ALA A 584 -10.38 -47.46 0.91
N LEU A 585 -9.22 -46.85 0.66
CA LEU A 585 -8.16 -46.64 1.65
C LEU A 585 -8.48 -45.40 2.49
N VAL A 586 -8.78 -45.62 3.77
CA VAL A 586 -9.13 -44.57 4.74
C VAL A 586 -8.08 -44.46 5.85
N SER A 587 -8.00 -43.32 6.53
CA SER A 587 -7.16 -43.15 7.72
C SER A 587 -7.55 -44.13 8.82
N LYS A 588 -6.60 -44.91 9.35
CA LYS A 588 -6.87 -45.84 10.48
C LYS A 588 -6.92 -45.15 11.84
N ALA A 589 -6.38 -43.94 11.93
CA ALA A 589 -6.36 -43.10 13.12
C ALA A 589 -6.48 -41.64 12.72
N SER A 590 -6.97 -40.80 13.62
CA SER A 590 -6.99 -39.35 13.40
C SER A 590 -5.55 -38.83 13.34
N LEU A 591 -5.24 -38.04 12.32
CA LEU A 591 -3.96 -37.33 12.21
C LEU A 591 -3.79 -36.39 13.39
N GLN A 592 -2.58 -36.35 13.93
CA GLN A 592 -2.21 -35.50 15.06
C GLN A 592 -0.99 -34.65 14.67
N ASP A 593 -0.76 -33.57 15.42
CA ASP A 593 0.38 -32.66 15.28
C ASP A 593 0.36 -31.80 13.99
N GLY A 594 1.52 -31.33 13.51
CA GLY A 594 1.60 -30.30 12.46
C GLY A 594 1.09 -28.93 12.94
N ASN A 595 0.38 -28.22 12.07
CA ASN A 595 -0.38 -27.02 12.42
C ASN A 595 -1.91 -27.26 12.51
N GLY A 596 -2.34 -28.54 12.47
CA GLY A 596 -3.74 -28.94 12.53
C GLY A 596 -4.53 -28.81 11.21
N ILE A 597 -3.93 -28.24 10.16
CA ILE A 597 -4.49 -28.17 8.81
C ILE A 597 -3.70 -29.14 7.94
N TYR A 598 -4.36 -30.12 7.31
CA TYR A 598 -3.71 -31.18 6.55
C TYR A 598 -4.08 -31.11 5.07
N ASN A 599 -3.08 -31.18 4.21
CA ASN A 599 -3.22 -31.37 2.77
C ASN A 599 -2.73 -32.77 2.40
N PHE A 600 -3.41 -33.42 1.47
CA PHE A 600 -3.13 -34.81 1.11
C PHE A 600 -2.62 -34.90 -0.33
N LYS A 601 -1.74 -35.86 -0.57
CA LYS A 601 -1.34 -36.27 -1.91
C LYS A 601 -1.13 -37.78 -1.96
N TRP A 602 -1.94 -38.47 -2.75
CA TRP A 602 -1.82 -39.92 -2.97
C TRP A 602 -0.86 -40.23 -4.13
N THR A 603 -0.12 -41.32 -3.98
CA THR A 603 0.75 -41.85 -5.04
C THR A 603 0.60 -43.36 -5.15
N VAL A 604 0.76 -43.89 -6.36
CA VAL A 604 0.64 -45.31 -6.71
C VAL A 604 1.93 -45.83 -7.35
N SER A 605 2.24 -47.09 -7.12
CA SER A 605 3.38 -47.80 -7.70
C SER A 605 3.00 -49.24 -8.05
N THR A 606 3.64 -49.83 -9.07
CA THR A 606 3.51 -51.26 -9.42
C THR A 606 4.73 -52.09 -8.99
N ASP A 607 5.75 -51.47 -8.39
CA ASP A 607 7.01 -52.08 -7.99
C ASP A 607 7.42 -51.77 -6.53
N ASP A 608 6.61 -50.99 -5.80
CA ASP A 608 6.87 -50.46 -4.45
C ASP A 608 8.15 -49.61 -4.32
N ALA A 609 8.70 -49.13 -5.45
CA ALA A 609 9.89 -48.30 -5.49
C ALA A 609 9.63 -46.97 -6.21
N SER A 610 8.98 -47.03 -7.36
CA SER A 610 8.70 -45.91 -8.25
C SER A 610 7.25 -45.47 -8.11
N PHE A 611 7.03 -44.35 -7.42
CA PHE A 611 5.68 -43.83 -7.14
C PHE A 611 5.31 -42.67 -8.08
N SER A 612 4.12 -42.73 -8.69
CA SER A 612 3.54 -41.70 -9.56
C SER A 612 2.15 -41.27 -9.07
N ALA A 613 1.59 -40.22 -9.67
CA ALA A 613 0.23 -39.77 -9.35
C ALA A 613 -0.82 -40.76 -9.89
N PRO A 614 -1.85 -41.12 -9.10
CA PRO A 614 -2.93 -41.99 -9.57
C PRO A 614 -3.90 -41.27 -10.53
N ALA A 615 -4.75 -42.03 -11.21
CA ALA A 615 -5.62 -41.53 -12.30
C ALA A 615 -6.84 -40.70 -11.84
N ASN A 616 -7.22 -40.79 -10.57
CA ASN A 616 -8.36 -40.10 -9.95
C ASN A 616 -7.89 -39.21 -8.79
N ASN A 617 -8.80 -38.42 -8.20
CA ASN A 617 -8.48 -37.36 -7.24
C ASN A 617 -7.54 -37.84 -6.11
N ASP A 618 -6.33 -37.28 -6.09
CA ASP A 618 -5.24 -37.63 -5.18
C ASP A 618 -5.13 -36.68 -3.97
N SER A 619 -6.06 -35.72 -3.82
CA SER A 619 -5.98 -34.64 -2.82
C SER A 619 -6.87 -34.81 -1.58
N LEU A 620 -7.67 -35.87 -1.54
CA LEU A 620 -8.57 -36.16 -0.41
C LEU A 620 -7.88 -37.01 0.68
N GLU A 621 -8.41 -36.94 1.90
CA GLU A 621 -7.90 -37.76 3.02
C GLU A 621 -8.05 -39.26 2.72
N ALA A 622 -9.21 -39.67 2.22
CA ALA A 622 -9.46 -41.04 1.77
C ALA A 622 -9.23 -41.16 0.26
N TYR A 623 -8.80 -42.33 -0.19
CA TYR A 623 -8.59 -42.63 -1.59
C TYR A 623 -9.18 -43.98 -1.97
N THR A 624 -10.05 -43.98 -2.96
CA THR A 624 -10.57 -45.22 -3.57
C THR A 624 -9.80 -45.48 -4.85
N PRO A 625 -9.05 -46.60 -4.96
CA PRO A 625 -8.42 -46.93 -6.24
C PRO A 625 -9.47 -47.09 -7.34
N GLY A 626 -9.08 -46.83 -8.59
CA GLY A 626 -10.01 -46.89 -9.73
C GLY A 626 -10.72 -48.25 -9.86
N PRO A 627 -11.95 -48.28 -10.41
CA PRO A 627 -12.69 -49.53 -10.58
C PRO A 627 -11.96 -50.48 -11.54
N GLY A 628 -12.05 -51.77 -11.28
CA GLY A 628 -11.50 -52.84 -12.12
C GLY A 628 -9.97 -52.92 -12.12
N LEU A 629 -9.33 -53.03 -10.95
CA LEU A 629 -7.87 -53.09 -10.85
C LEU A 629 -7.31 -54.39 -11.48
N THR A 630 -6.35 -54.25 -12.39
CA THR A 630 -5.79 -55.37 -13.18
C THR A 630 -4.37 -55.78 -12.80
N LEU A 631 -3.64 -54.93 -12.07
CA LEU A 631 -2.27 -55.19 -11.62
C LEU A 631 -2.15 -54.99 -10.11
N THR A 632 -1.35 -55.83 -9.47
CA THR A 632 -0.97 -55.62 -8.07
C THR A 632 -0.29 -54.26 -7.93
N SER A 633 -0.81 -53.42 -7.03
CA SER A 633 -0.42 -52.02 -6.90
C SER A 633 -0.22 -51.63 -5.43
N TRP A 634 0.69 -50.71 -5.18
CA TRP A 634 1.02 -50.15 -3.88
C TRP A 634 0.61 -48.69 -3.82
N TYR A 635 -0.05 -48.29 -2.74
CA TYR A 635 -0.53 -46.93 -2.53
C TYR A 635 0.09 -46.35 -1.28
N ARG A 636 0.49 -45.07 -1.33
CA ARG A 636 0.90 -44.31 -0.14
C ARG A 636 0.41 -42.87 -0.20
N ARG A 637 0.32 -42.23 0.96
CA ARG A 637 -0.19 -40.87 1.12
C ARG A 637 0.87 -39.97 1.75
N THR A 638 1.17 -38.86 1.08
CA THR A 638 1.91 -37.74 1.65
C THR A 638 0.93 -36.77 2.30
N VAL A 639 1.19 -36.40 3.55
CA VAL A 639 0.44 -35.40 4.30
C VAL A 639 1.34 -34.19 4.53
N THR A 640 0.85 -33.00 4.19
CA THR A 640 1.54 -31.73 4.48
C THR A 640 0.70 -30.91 5.45
N SER A 641 1.30 -30.47 6.56
CA SER A 641 0.67 -29.61 7.55
C SER A 641 1.66 -28.53 8.00
N GLY A 642 1.42 -27.29 7.58
CA GLY A 642 2.40 -26.22 7.72
C GLY A 642 3.72 -26.53 6.98
N ARG A 643 4.85 -26.53 7.72
CA ARG A 643 6.19 -26.91 7.20
C ARG A 643 6.49 -28.40 7.39
N CYS A 644 5.63 -29.14 8.06
CA CYS A 644 5.80 -30.58 8.27
C CYS A 644 5.26 -31.37 7.08
N VAL A 645 6.05 -32.34 6.64
CA VAL A 645 5.68 -33.31 5.59
C VAL A 645 5.94 -34.71 6.14
N ASP A 646 4.94 -35.57 6.02
CA ASP A 646 5.05 -36.98 6.40
C ASP A 646 4.50 -37.88 5.28
N VAL A 647 5.13 -39.04 5.08
CA VAL A 647 4.76 -40.01 4.04
C VAL A 647 4.41 -41.33 4.71
N SER A 648 3.21 -41.85 4.43
CA SER A 648 2.74 -43.11 5.01
C SER A 648 3.57 -44.30 4.52
N ALA A 649 3.54 -45.40 5.26
CA ALA A 649 3.89 -46.70 4.70
C ALA A 649 3.00 -47.02 3.49
N SER A 650 3.51 -47.80 2.54
CA SER A 650 2.72 -48.25 1.39
C SER A 650 1.77 -49.40 1.77
N VAL A 651 0.58 -49.42 1.16
CA VAL A 651 -0.41 -50.48 1.27
C VAL A 651 -0.50 -51.22 -0.05
N ARG A 652 -0.34 -52.54 -0.01
CA ARG A 652 -0.40 -53.42 -1.17
C ARG A 652 -1.83 -53.93 -1.42
N ILE A 653 -2.33 -53.76 -2.63
CA ILE A 653 -3.53 -54.44 -3.14
C ILE A 653 -3.07 -55.52 -4.11
N ASN A 654 -3.19 -56.78 -3.71
CA ASN A 654 -2.78 -57.93 -4.50
C ASN A 654 -3.89 -58.36 -5.46
N VAL A 655 -3.55 -58.53 -6.74
CA VAL A 655 -4.49 -58.96 -7.78
C VAL A 655 -4.16 -60.39 -8.20
N LEU A 656 -5.09 -61.32 -8.02
CA LEU A 656 -4.98 -62.71 -8.49
C LEU A 656 -5.55 -62.86 -9.91
N ASP A 657 -4.94 -63.74 -10.72
CA ASP A 657 -5.46 -64.09 -12.05
C ASP A 657 -6.85 -64.73 -11.96
N THR A 658 -7.71 -64.49 -12.95
CA THR A 658 -9.01 -65.18 -13.01
C THR A 658 -8.83 -66.69 -13.19
N ILE A 659 -9.75 -67.47 -12.61
CA ILE A 659 -9.82 -68.92 -12.86
C ILE A 659 -10.17 -69.12 -14.35
N SER A 660 -9.43 -69.99 -15.03
CA SER A 660 -9.54 -70.27 -16.45
C SER A 660 -9.75 -71.77 -16.72
N ASN A 661 -10.45 -72.10 -17.80
CA ASN A 661 -10.73 -73.47 -18.27
C ASN A 661 -11.57 -74.35 -17.34
N ASN A 662 -12.40 -73.77 -16.47
CA ASN A 662 -13.47 -74.51 -15.81
C ASN A 662 -14.56 -74.88 -16.83
N ARG A 663 -14.70 -76.15 -17.19
CA ARG A 663 -15.64 -76.61 -18.23
C ARG A 663 -16.30 -77.93 -17.84
N ILE A 664 -17.54 -78.10 -18.29
CA ILE A 664 -18.28 -79.37 -18.35
C ILE A 664 -18.07 -79.95 -19.75
N LEU A 665 -17.80 -81.25 -19.85
CA LEU A 665 -17.42 -81.93 -21.10
C LEU A 665 -18.57 -82.70 -21.77
N SER A 666 -19.72 -82.88 -21.11
CA SER A 666 -20.91 -83.61 -21.61
C SER A 666 -21.93 -82.71 -22.37
N LEU A 667 -22.74 -83.27 -23.30
CA LEU A 667 -23.71 -82.54 -24.17
C LEU A 667 -25.20 -82.51 -23.65
N PRO A 668 -26.09 -81.62 -24.16
CA PRO A 668 -27.52 -81.49 -23.77
C PRO A 668 -28.50 -82.60 -24.26
N GLN A 669 -29.69 -82.78 -23.61
CA GLN A 669 -30.68 -83.88 -23.85
C GLN A 669 -32.18 -83.40 -23.73
N ASP A 670 -33.18 -83.82 -24.58
CA ASP A 670 -34.63 -83.39 -24.56
C ASP A 670 -35.70 -84.54 -24.70
N ILE A 671 -36.80 -84.53 -23.92
CA ILE A 671 -37.96 -85.47 -23.91
C ILE A 671 -39.30 -84.73 -23.57
N CYS A 672 -40.51 -85.32 -23.66
CA CYS A 672 -41.81 -84.79 -23.12
C CYS A 672 -42.17 -85.57 -21.85
N TYR A 673 -42.88 -84.96 -20.89
CA TYR A 673 -43.03 -85.46 -19.53
C TYR A 673 -43.40 -86.97 -19.44
N GLY A 674 -42.45 -87.81 -18.96
CA GLY A 674 -42.59 -89.28 -18.78
C GLY A 674 -41.37 -90.20 -19.08
N MET A 675 -40.17 -89.70 -19.48
CA MET A 675 -38.97 -90.49 -19.97
C MET A 675 -37.64 -90.29 -19.08
N THR A 676 -36.38 -90.76 -19.39
CA THR A 676 -35.11 -90.79 -18.50
C THR A 676 -33.71 -90.34 -19.13
N PHE A 677 -32.63 -89.95 -18.34
CA PHE A 677 -31.32 -89.27 -18.78
C PHE A 677 -29.90 -89.96 -18.50
N ASN A 678 -28.74 -89.41 -19.00
CA ASN A 678 -27.29 -89.91 -18.84
C ASN A 678 -26.28 -89.02 -17.99
N ASP A 679 -25.10 -89.55 -17.54
CA ASP A 679 -24.03 -88.94 -16.66
C ASP A 679 -23.17 -87.73 -17.17
N LEU A 680 -22.58 -86.91 -16.26
CA LEU A 680 -21.82 -85.65 -16.55
C LEU A 680 -20.33 -85.60 -16.08
N THR A 681 -19.42 -85.01 -16.88
CA THR A 681 -17.95 -84.92 -16.59
C THR A 681 -17.34 -83.50 -16.72
N GLY A 682 -16.23 -83.17 -16.03
CA GLY A 682 -15.61 -81.82 -16.02
C GLY A 682 -14.06 -81.77 -15.98
N THR A 683 -13.48 -80.58 -16.22
CA THR A 683 -12.01 -80.34 -16.34
C THR A 683 -11.24 -80.34 -15.00
N THR A 684 -9.98 -80.79 -14.97
CA THR A 684 -9.08 -80.77 -13.79
C THR A 684 -7.70 -80.18 -14.17
N PRO A 685 -6.78 -79.93 -13.22
CA PRO A 685 -5.42 -79.48 -13.56
C PRO A 685 -4.65 -80.45 -14.48
N SER A 686 -5.09 -81.71 -14.59
CA SER A 686 -4.51 -82.74 -15.47
C SER A 686 -5.33 -83.02 -16.74
N THR A 687 -6.47 -82.36 -17.00
CA THR A 687 -7.22 -82.51 -18.28
C THR A 687 -6.64 -81.66 -19.39
N THR A 688 -7.01 -81.93 -20.64
CA THR A 688 -6.67 -81.07 -21.79
C THR A 688 -7.96 -80.46 -22.37
N PRO A 689 -8.19 -79.14 -22.26
CA PRO A 689 -7.33 -78.13 -21.62
C PRO A 689 -7.34 -78.21 -20.08
N ALA A 690 -6.25 -77.75 -19.45
CA ALA A 690 -6.04 -77.80 -18.00
C ALA A 690 -6.70 -76.61 -17.29
N LEU A 691 -7.32 -76.89 -16.14
CA LEU A 691 -7.84 -75.87 -15.22
C LEU A 691 -6.67 -75.06 -14.62
N GLY A 692 -6.73 -73.72 -14.68
CA GLY A 692 -5.66 -72.82 -14.20
C GLY A 692 -6.19 -71.50 -13.62
N GLY A 693 -5.31 -70.66 -13.06
CA GLY A 693 -5.67 -69.35 -12.49
C GLY A 693 -6.01 -69.38 -10.98
N GLY A 694 -6.27 -68.21 -10.40
CA GLY A 694 -6.36 -68.03 -8.95
C GLY A 694 -5.01 -68.25 -8.25
N ASP A 695 -5.01 -68.96 -7.11
CA ASP A 695 -3.81 -69.38 -6.36
C ASP A 695 -3.38 -70.84 -6.65
N ASN A 696 -3.96 -71.48 -7.67
CA ASN A 696 -3.79 -72.89 -8.03
C ASN A 696 -4.28 -73.91 -6.98
N SER A 697 -5.08 -73.49 -6.00
CA SER A 697 -5.80 -74.38 -5.07
C SER A 697 -7.30 -74.28 -5.31
N TYR A 698 -7.94 -75.40 -5.67
CA TYR A 698 -9.33 -75.42 -6.17
C TYR A 698 -10.27 -76.19 -5.25
N ARG A 699 -11.44 -75.59 -4.95
CA ARG A 699 -12.57 -76.24 -4.29
C ARG A 699 -13.72 -76.36 -5.29
N TYR A 700 -14.24 -77.58 -5.46
CA TYR A 700 -15.28 -77.89 -6.44
C TYR A 700 -16.65 -78.00 -5.78
N LEU A 701 -17.66 -77.47 -6.47
CA LEU A 701 -19.05 -77.67 -6.12
C LEU A 701 -19.89 -77.78 -7.39
N TRP A 702 -20.52 -78.92 -7.58
CA TRP A 702 -21.61 -79.10 -8.53
C TRP A 702 -22.89 -78.57 -7.91
N ILE A 703 -23.50 -77.64 -8.62
CA ILE A 703 -24.79 -77.08 -8.27
C ILE A 703 -25.77 -77.50 -9.35
N SER A 704 -26.97 -77.86 -8.92
CA SER A 704 -28.08 -78.15 -9.81
C SER A 704 -29.15 -77.12 -9.60
N SER A 705 -29.83 -76.77 -10.69
CA SER A 705 -31.03 -75.97 -10.63
C SER A 705 -32.11 -76.74 -11.37
N MET A 706 -33.05 -77.27 -10.59
CA MET A 706 -34.26 -77.87 -11.13
C MET A 706 -35.19 -76.73 -11.56
N ASN A 707 -35.51 -76.69 -12.86
CA ASN A 707 -36.37 -75.69 -13.50
C ASN A 707 -35.96 -74.24 -13.22
N GLY A 708 -34.67 -73.98 -13.04
CA GLY A 708 -34.13 -72.62 -12.87
C GLY A 708 -34.45 -71.95 -11.53
N SER A 709 -35.06 -72.64 -10.56
CA SER A 709 -35.71 -72.02 -9.40
C SER A 709 -34.78 -71.64 -8.24
N SER A 710 -33.63 -72.31 -8.09
CA SER A 710 -32.44 -71.77 -7.40
C SER A 710 -31.28 -72.75 -7.58
N TRP A 711 -30.06 -72.23 -7.69
CA TRP A 711 -28.88 -73.07 -7.70
C TRP A 711 -28.57 -73.50 -6.28
N ALA A 712 -28.71 -74.80 -6.01
CA ALA A 712 -28.33 -75.42 -4.76
C ALA A 712 -27.25 -76.49 -5.02
N PRO A 713 -26.48 -76.89 -4.01
CA PRO A 713 -25.60 -78.06 -4.11
C PRO A 713 -26.37 -79.25 -4.69
N ALA A 714 -25.86 -79.81 -5.79
CA ALA A 714 -26.54 -80.88 -6.51
C ALA A 714 -26.74 -82.10 -5.60
N THR A 715 -27.86 -82.79 -5.70
CA THR A 715 -28.19 -83.92 -4.81
C THR A 715 -27.22 -85.09 -5.01
N GLY A 716 -26.78 -85.74 -3.93
CA GLY A 716 -25.73 -86.78 -4.00
C GLY A 716 -24.32 -86.23 -3.77
N ILE A 717 -23.28 -86.94 -4.23
CA ILE A 717 -21.88 -86.52 -4.05
C ILE A 717 -21.57 -85.42 -5.09
N ASN A 718 -21.43 -84.18 -4.63
CA ASN A 718 -21.39 -82.98 -5.48
C ASN A 718 -20.10 -82.14 -5.34
N ASN A 719 -19.11 -82.60 -4.57
CA ASN A 719 -17.89 -81.86 -4.25
C ASN A 719 -16.63 -82.42 -4.94
N THR A 720 -16.82 -83.24 -5.97
CA THR A 720 -15.77 -83.87 -6.77
C THR A 720 -15.68 -83.23 -8.17
N ALA A 721 -14.67 -83.61 -8.96
CA ALA A 721 -14.49 -83.05 -10.30
C ALA A 721 -15.60 -83.42 -11.32
N ASN A 722 -16.24 -84.61 -11.20
CA ASN A 722 -17.32 -85.12 -12.05
C ASN A 722 -18.63 -85.33 -11.26
N TYR A 723 -19.77 -85.58 -11.95
CA TYR A 723 -21.09 -85.72 -11.31
C TYR A 723 -22.07 -86.68 -12.05
N ASN A 724 -22.74 -87.57 -11.31
CA ASN A 724 -23.79 -88.47 -11.79
C ASN A 724 -25.18 -87.94 -11.35
N PRO A 725 -26.12 -87.62 -12.28
CA PRO A 725 -27.44 -87.10 -11.93
C PRO A 725 -28.36 -88.16 -11.30
N ALA A 726 -28.63 -88.06 -10.00
CA ALA A 726 -29.58 -88.95 -9.32
C ALA A 726 -31.05 -88.60 -9.65
N GLU A 727 -31.84 -89.59 -10.11
CA GLU A 727 -33.29 -89.42 -10.39
C GLU A 727 -34.17 -89.58 -9.12
N PRO A 728 -35.21 -88.73 -8.92
CA PRO A 728 -36.14 -88.86 -7.80
C PRO A 728 -37.12 -90.05 -7.97
N ALA A 729 -37.56 -90.65 -6.86
CA ALA A 729 -38.43 -91.85 -6.86
C ALA A 729 -39.91 -91.59 -7.25
N GLU A 730 -40.36 -90.33 -7.29
CA GLU A 730 -41.66 -89.91 -7.86
C GLU A 730 -41.43 -89.18 -9.19
N LYS A 731 -42.08 -89.65 -10.28
CA LYS A 731 -42.03 -88.97 -11.59
C LYS A 731 -43.06 -87.83 -11.61
N VAL A 732 -42.58 -86.59 -11.67
CA VAL A 732 -43.33 -85.30 -11.69
C VAL A 732 -42.87 -84.52 -12.94
N PRO A 733 -43.71 -83.72 -13.66
CA PRO A 733 -43.26 -82.98 -14.83
C PRO A 733 -42.27 -81.93 -14.42
N LEU A 734 -41.01 -82.30 -14.56
CA LEU A 734 -39.90 -81.38 -14.56
C LEU A 734 -39.65 -81.06 -16.02
N ASN A 735 -38.85 -80.06 -16.31
CA ASN A 735 -38.88 -79.45 -17.64
C ASN A 735 -37.46 -79.17 -18.12
N GLU A 736 -36.61 -78.74 -17.18
CA GLU A 736 -35.21 -78.49 -17.41
C GLU A 736 -34.41 -78.78 -16.13
N TYR A 737 -33.56 -79.79 -16.16
CA TYR A 737 -32.48 -80.00 -15.21
C TYR A 737 -31.22 -79.33 -15.73
N LYS A 738 -30.75 -78.33 -14.99
CA LYS A 738 -29.54 -77.58 -15.32
C LYS A 738 -28.47 -77.90 -14.30
N PHE A 739 -27.28 -78.24 -14.77
CA PHE A 739 -26.12 -78.47 -13.92
C PHE A 739 -25.01 -77.49 -14.28
N MET A 740 -24.43 -76.86 -13.26
CA MET A 740 -23.27 -75.99 -13.35
C MET A 740 -22.21 -76.46 -12.35
N ARG A 741 -20.96 -76.13 -12.64
CA ARG A 741 -19.85 -76.40 -11.75
C ARG A 741 -19.20 -75.10 -11.30
N VAL A 742 -19.16 -74.89 -10.00
CA VAL A 742 -18.50 -73.74 -9.36
C VAL A 742 -17.12 -74.16 -8.87
N ILE A 743 -16.12 -73.36 -9.20
CA ILE A 743 -14.77 -73.48 -8.70
C ILE A 743 -14.41 -72.20 -7.96
N LYS A 744 -13.83 -72.37 -6.77
CA LYS A 744 -13.35 -71.27 -5.94
C LYS A 744 -11.86 -71.43 -5.65
N SER A 745 -11.14 -70.31 -5.64
CA SER A 745 -9.69 -70.23 -5.41
C SER A 745 -9.31 -68.91 -4.71
N GLY A 746 -8.22 -68.91 -3.94
CA GLY A 746 -7.80 -67.79 -3.08
C GLY A 746 -8.35 -67.84 -1.65
N SER A 747 -7.71 -67.10 -0.74
CA SER A 747 -8.19 -66.90 0.63
C SER A 747 -9.57 -66.23 0.62
N GLN A 748 -10.53 -66.76 1.37
CA GLN A 748 -11.94 -66.35 1.36
C GLN A 748 -12.67 -66.47 0.00
N ASP A 749 -12.18 -67.30 -0.93
CA ASP A 749 -12.83 -67.54 -2.23
C ASP A 749 -12.93 -66.28 -3.10
N VAL A 750 -11.94 -65.39 -3.05
CA VAL A 750 -11.95 -64.11 -3.79
C VAL A 750 -12.05 -64.27 -5.30
N CYS A 751 -11.53 -65.37 -5.86
CA CYS A 751 -11.77 -65.75 -7.25
C CYS A 751 -12.78 -66.90 -7.30
N VAL A 752 -13.95 -66.63 -7.89
CA VAL A 752 -15.01 -67.62 -8.14
C VAL A 752 -15.28 -67.64 -9.63
N ASP A 753 -15.26 -68.83 -10.21
CA ASP A 753 -15.68 -69.06 -11.58
C ASP A 753 -16.71 -70.18 -11.63
N THR A 754 -17.75 -69.96 -12.43
CA THR A 754 -18.87 -70.89 -12.59
C THR A 754 -19.01 -71.21 -14.06
N THR A 755 -19.03 -72.51 -14.40
CA THR A 755 -19.19 -72.93 -15.79
C THR A 755 -20.52 -72.46 -16.37
N SER A 756 -20.59 -72.42 -17.70
CA SER A 756 -21.88 -72.50 -18.37
C SER A 756 -22.62 -73.79 -17.98
N MET A 757 -23.95 -73.74 -18.01
CA MET A 757 -24.78 -74.89 -17.67
C MET A 757 -24.81 -75.93 -18.78
N VAL A 758 -24.93 -77.20 -18.39
CA VAL A 758 -25.41 -78.28 -19.28
C VAL A 758 -26.88 -78.57 -18.97
N LEU A 759 -27.68 -78.78 -20.03
CA LEU A 759 -29.15 -78.79 -19.99
C LEU A 759 -29.73 -80.17 -20.37
N LEU A 760 -30.55 -80.73 -19.49
CA LEU A 760 -31.34 -81.95 -19.70
C LEU A 760 -32.83 -81.57 -19.58
N ARG A 761 -33.73 -81.90 -20.52
CA ARG A 761 -35.11 -81.36 -20.60
C ARG A 761 -36.17 -82.43 -20.76
N ASP A 762 -37.30 -82.28 -20.05
CA ASP A 762 -38.48 -83.15 -20.13
C ASP A 762 -39.81 -82.40 -20.26
N TYR A 763 -40.14 -81.83 -21.41
CA TYR A 763 -41.26 -80.91 -21.64
C TYR A 763 -42.65 -81.35 -21.09
N PRO A 764 -43.22 -80.64 -20.10
CA PRO A 764 -44.60 -80.72 -19.66
C PRO A 764 -45.60 -80.17 -20.72
N VAL A 765 -46.90 -80.23 -20.42
CA VAL A 765 -48.00 -79.65 -21.22
C VAL A 765 -47.98 -78.11 -21.21
N LEU A 766 -48.29 -77.38 -22.31
CA LEU A 766 -48.21 -75.90 -22.34
C LEU A 766 -48.95 -75.25 -21.16
N THR A 767 -48.25 -74.36 -20.47
CA THR A 767 -48.80 -73.48 -19.44
C THR A 767 -48.14 -72.10 -19.57
N ASN A 768 -48.54 -71.13 -18.74
CA ASN A 768 -47.94 -69.79 -18.72
C ASN A 768 -48.08 -69.00 -20.04
N ASN A 769 -49.14 -69.17 -20.83
CA ASN A 769 -49.52 -68.10 -21.75
C ASN A 769 -50.17 -66.96 -20.96
N ASN A 770 -49.37 -65.98 -20.54
CA ASN A 770 -49.80 -64.82 -19.76
C ASN A 770 -49.33 -63.53 -20.44
N ILE A 771 -49.88 -62.39 -20.07
CA ILE A 771 -49.24 -61.11 -20.37
C ILE A 771 -48.47 -60.70 -19.13
N VAL A 772 -47.15 -60.63 -19.25
CA VAL A 772 -46.24 -60.45 -18.10
C VAL A 772 -46.16 -59.00 -17.67
N THR A 773 -46.24 -58.08 -18.63
CA THR A 773 -46.35 -56.66 -18.29
C THR A 773 -47.60 -56.48 -17.43
N ALA A 774 -47.39 -56.09 -16.18
CA ALA A 774 -48.47 -55.79 -15.25
C ALA A 774 -49.33 -54.65 -15.80
N GLU A 775 -50.53 -54.48 -15.23
CA GLU A 775 -51.31 -53.27 -15.49
C GLU A 775 -50.43 -52.06 -15.21
N GLN A 776 -50.29 -51.20 -16.21
CA GLN A 776 -49.37 -50.07 -16.14
C GLN A 776 -50.15 -48.78 -16.28
N ASN A 777 -49.59 -47.75 -15.65
CA ASN A 777 -50.08 -46.40 -15.78
C ASN A 777 -49.27 -45.70 -16.87
N ALA A 778 -49.92 -45.01 -17.79
CA ALA A 778 -49.27 -44.24 -18.85
C ALA A 778 -49.81 -42.80 -18.84
N CYS A 779 -48.98 -41.83 -19.22
CA CYS A 779 -49.44 -40.45 -19.35
C CYS A 779 -50.22 -40.27 -20.67
N SER A 780 -51.37 -39.61 -20.63
CA SER A 780 -52.24 -39.40 -21.78
C SER A 780 -51.49 -38.79 -22.97
N GLY A 781 -51.58 -39.43 -24.13
CA GLY A 781 -50.90 -39.02 -25.36
C GLY A 781 -49.50 -39.62 -25.55
N LEU A 782 -48.98 -40.40 -24.60
CA LEU A 782 -47.75 -41.18 -24.75
C LEU A 782 -48.07 -42.68 -24.91
N PRO A 783 -47.27 -43.42 -25.70
CA PRO A 783 -47.42 -44.87 -25.79
C PRO A 783 -47.03 -45.51 -24.45
N PRO A 784 -47.78 -46.52 -23.96
CA PRO A 784 -47.38 -47.29 -22.80
C PRO A 784 -46.14 -48.14 -23.11
N VAL A 785 -45.48 -48.65 -22.08
CA VAL A 785 -44.37 -49.59 -22.23
C VAL A 785 -44.86 -50.84 -22.98
N LEU A 786 -44.01 -51.40 -23.83
CA LEU A 786 -44.25 -52.63 -24.59
C LEU A 786 -44.96 -53.70 -23.73
N LEU A 787 -46.09 -54.21 -24.22
CA LEU A 787 -46.77 -55.33 -23.59
C LEU A 787 -46.02 -56.60 -23.96
N THR A 788 -45.25 -57.05 -22.99
CA THR A 788 -44.46 -58.25 -23.08
C THR A 788 -45.37 -59.38 -22.69
N GLY A 789 -45.71 -60.20 -23.67
CA GLY A 789 -46.36 -61.46 -23.35
C GLY A 789 -45.31 -62.39 -22.74
N SER A 790 -45.72 -63.28 -21.84
CA SER A 790 -44.78 -64.26 -21.30
C SER A 790 -44.16 -65.06 -22.41
N ASP A 791 -42.96 -65.54 -22.19
CA ASP A 791 -42.57 -66.77 -22.84
C ASP A 791 -43.52 -67.85 -22.30
N PRO A 792 -44.36 -68.43 -23.17
CA PRO A 792 -45.17 -69.54 -22.77
C PRO A 792 -44.24 -70.65 -22.28
N LEU A 793 -44.68 -71.41 -21.28
CA LEU A 793 -43.86 -72.43 -20.64
C LEU A 793 -44.36 -73.80 -21.00
N ASN A 794 -43.44 -74.76 -20.93
CA ASN A 794 -43.66 -76.13 -21.34
C ASN A 794 -43.87 -76.23 -22.88
N GLY A 795 -44.21 -77.41 -23.42
CA GLY A 795 -43.97 -77.64 -24.85
C GLY A 795 -42.47 -77.47 -25.17
N ASP A 796 -42.06 -77.32 -26.42
CA ASP A 796 -40.63 -77.36 -26.80
C ASP A 796 -39.89 -76.00 -26.78
N GLY A 797 -40.58 -74.90 -26.47
CA GLY A 797 -39.97 -73.57 -26.55
C GLY A 797 -40.19 -72.80 -27.86
N THR A 798 -40.79 -73.41 -28.91
CA THR A 798 -40.98 -72.73 -30.21
C THR A 798 -42.42 -72.28 -30.41
N TYR A 799 -42.72 -70.97 -30.28
CA TYR A 799 -44.09 -70.47 -30.13
C TYR A 799 -44.64 -69.59 -31.29
N THR A 800 -45.96 -69.64 -31.57
CA THR A 800 -46.68 -68.69 -32.47
C THR A 800 -47.79 -67.92 -31.75
N TYR A 801 -48.08 -66.65 -32.14
CA TYR A 801 -48.87 -65.70 -31.33
C TYR A 801 -49.94 -64.87 -32.08
N ILE A 802 -51.02 -64.47 -31.39
CA ILE A 802 -52.09 -63.54 -31.86
C ILE A 802 -52.55 -62.61 -30.72
N TRP A 803 -52.69 -61.30 -30.98
CA TRP A 803 -53.12 -60.27 -30.01
C TRP A 803 -54.51 -59.63 -30.30
N GLN A 804 -55.21 -59.22 -29.23
CA GLN A 804 -56.54 -58.58 -29.27
C GLN A 804 -56.67 -57.37 -28.30
N ASP A 805 -57.54 -56.41 -28.59
CA ASP A 805 -57.78 -55.20 -27.77
C ASP A 805 -59.27 -54.91 -27.45
N SER A 806 -59.51 -54.05 -26.44
CA SER A 806 -60.84 -53.56 -26.00
C SER A 806 -60.75 -52.27 -25.17
N SER A 807 -61.54 -51.23 -25.47
CA SER A 807 -61.47 -49.91 -24.80
C SER A 807 -62.79 -49.47 -24.16
N LYS A 808 -62.79 -48.39 -23.37
CA LYS A 808 -64.00 -47.85 -22.73
C LYS A 808 -65.03 -47.31 -23.74
N SER A 809 -64.59 -46.87 -24.92
CA SER A 809 -65.42 -46.42 -26.04
C SER A 809 -65.82 -47.54 -27.01
N ASN A 810 -65.14 -48.70 -26.99
CA ASN A 810 -65.51 -49.91 -27.73
C ASN A 810 -65.18 -51.21 -26.93
N PRO A 811 -66.14 -51.79 -26.18
CA PRO A 811 -65.88 -52.80 -25.16
C PRO A 811 -65.86 -54.27 -25.65
N VAL A 812 -65.59 -54.57 -26.93
CA VAL A 812 -65.53 -55.94 -27.50
C VAL A 812 -64.08 -56.33 -27.84
N TRP A 813 -63.70 -57.61 -27.72
CA TRP A 813 -62.36 -58.11 -28.07
C TRP A 813 -62.19 -58.31 -29.57
N THR A 814 -61.41 -57.43 -30.21
CA THR A 814 -61.11 -57.50 -31.65
C THR A 814 -59.67 -57.92 -31.90
N PRO A 815 -59.39 -58.84 -32.85
CA PRO A 815 -58.01 -59.10 -33.29
C PRO A 815 -57.38 -57.84 -33.86
N ILE A 816 -56.14 -57.57 -33.45
CA ILE A 816 -55.38 -56.41 -33.94
C ILE A 816 -54.65 -56.85 -35.20
N THR A 817 -55.04 -56.31 -36.34
CA THR A 817 -54.46 -56.67 -37.64
C THR A 817 -52.94 -56.45 -37.65
N GLY A 818 -52.17 -57.52 -37.90
CA GLY A 818 -50.70 -57.49 -37.99
C GLY A 818 -49.95 -57.75 -36.67
N ALA A 819 -50.64 -57.94 -35.55
CA ALA A 819 -50.01 -58.17 -34.23
C ALA A 819 -49.79 -59.67 -33.93
N THR A 820 -48.78 -60.27 -34.57
CA THR A 820 -48.44 -61.72 -34.48
C THR A 820 -47.15 -62.04 -33.73
N GLY A 821 -46.50 -61.02 -33.15
CA GLY A 821 -45.30 -61.17 -32.32
C GLY A 821 -45.61 -61.67 -30.91
N ARG A 822 -44.59 -62.19 -30.21
CA ARG A 822 -44.70 -62.56 -28.79
C ARG A 822 -45.18 -61.38 -27.94
N ASP A 823 -44.64 -60.21 -28.23
CA ASP A 823 -44.88 -58.94 -27.54
C ASP A 823 -45.64 -57.99 -28.47
N TYR A 824 -46.36 -57.02 -27.90
CA TYR A 824 -47.12 -56.03 -28.66
C TYR A 824 -46.90 -54.63 -28.10
N GLN A 825 -46.57 -53.66 -28.96
CA GLN A 825 -46.42 -52.25 -28.60
C GLN A 825 -47.71 -51.50 -28.87
N PRO A 826 -48.48 -51.10 -27.84
CA PRO A 826 -49.65 -50.27 -28.06
C PRO A 826 -49.24 -48.87 -28.54
N PRO A 827 -50.05 -48.23 -29.40
CA PRO A 827 -49.83 -46.84 -29.79
C PRO A 827 -50.12 -45.87 -28.62
N ALA A 828 -49.88 -44.57 -28.82
CA ALA A 828 -50.23 -43.55 -27.85
C ALA A 828 -51.73 -43.58 -27.50
N LEU A 829 -52.04 -43.64 -26.21
CA LEU A 829 -53.41 -43.78 -25.72
C LEU A 829 -53.91 -42.49 -25.07
N THR A 830 -55.15 -42.11 -25.39
CA THR A 830 -55.88 -41.00 -24.73
C THR A 830 -56.96 -41.50 -23.77
N ASP A 831 -57.30 -42.79 -23.82
CA ASP A 831 -58.29 -43.45 -22.97
C ASP A 831 -57.75 -44.82 -22.48
N THR A 832 -58.29 -45.29 -21.35
CA THR A 832 -57.90 -46.58 -20.76
C THR A 832 -58.36 -47.76 -21.62
N THR A 833 -57.41 -48.63 -22.01
CA THR A 833 -57.61 -49.76 -22.94
C THR A 833 -57.05 -51.07 -22.36
N ARG A 834 -57.61 -52.21 -22.77
CA ARG A 834 -57.21 -53.56 -22.35
C ARG A 834 -56.74 -54.42 -23.53
N TYR A 835 -55.81 -55.34 -23.30
CA TYR A 835 -55.20 -56.22 -24.32
C TYR A 835 -55.12 -57.69 -23.85
N ARG A 836 -55.19 -58.68 -24.76
CA ARG A 836 -54.98 -60.14 -24.47
C ARG A 836 -54.31 -60.93 -25.63
N ARG A 837 -53.69 -62.09 -25.36
CA ARG A 837 -52.86 -62.91 -26.32
C ARG A 837 -53.18 -64.43 -26.37
N ILE A 838 -52.92 -65.11 -27.50
CA ILE A 838 -53.04 -66.58 -27.73
C ILE A 838 -51.69 -67.20 -28.20
N VAL A 839 -51.35 -68.48 -27.87
CA VAL A 839 -50.04 -69.17 -28.09
C VAL A 839 -50.10 -70.66 -28.53
N ASN A 840 -49.17 -71.13 -29.37
CA ASN A 840 -48.93 -72.58 -29.69
C ASN A 840 -47.43 -72.98 -29.72
N SER A 841 -46.95 -74.19 -29.29
CA SER A 841 -45.53 -74.70 -29.39
C SER A 841 -45.29 -76.22 -29.49
N SER A 842 -44.53 -76.63 -30.52
CA SER A 842 -44.28 -78.03 -30.98
C SER A 842 -45.48 -78.95 -30.76
N SER A 843 -45.44 -79.81 -29.74
CA SER A 843 -46.49 -80.79 -29.47
C SER A 843 -47.59 -80.31 -28.51
N CYS A 844 -47.66 -79.01 -28.12
CA CYS A 844 -48.59 -78.44 -27.10
C CYS A 844 -49.19 -77.00 -27.47
N SER A 845 -50.36 -76.51 -26.95
CA SER A 845 -50.99 -75.14 -27.18
C SER A 845 -51.81 -74.48 -26.00
N ASP A 846 -51.98 -73.11 -25.88
CA ASP A 846 -52.61 -72.35 -24.71
C ASP A 846 -53.12 -70.85 -24.95
N ILE A 847 -54.06 -70.26 -24.14
CA ILE A 847 -54.65 -68.85 -24.23
C ILE A 847 -54.51 -68.00 -22.92
N SER A 848 -54.22 -66.68 -23.02
CA SER A 848 -53.94 -65.78 -21.86
C SER A 848 -55.09 -64.95 -21.25
N LYS A 849 -54.86 -64.42 -20.04
CA LYS A 849 -55.65 -63.35 -19.37
C LYS A 849 -55.36 -61.95 -19.93
N SER A 850 -56.26 -60.98 -19.74
CA SER A 850 -56.08 -59.61 -20.24
C SER A 850 -55.31 -58.67 -19.29
N VAL A 851 -54.62 -57.66 -19.85
CA VAL A 851 -53.95 -56.55 -19.14
C VAL A 851 -54.63 -55.22 -19.42
N ARG A 852 -54.77 -54.34 -18.41
CA ARG A 852 -55.33 -52.98 -18.52
C ARG A 852 -54.23 -51.91 -18.46
N ILE A 853 -54.33 -50.90 -19.32
CA ILE A 853 -53.46 -49.72 -19.32
C ILE A 853 -54.25 -48.51 -18.81
N ASN A 854 -53.95 -48.07 -17.60
CA ASN A 854 -54.61 -46.93 -16.97
C ASN A 854 -53.96 -45.62 -17.41
N VAL A 855 -54.67 -44.82 -18.20
CA VAL A 855 -54.13 -43.57 -18.74
C VAL A 855 -54.38 -42.43 -17.75
N HIS A 856 -53.30 -41.90 -17.15
CA HIS A 856 -53.30 -40.73 -16.29
C HIS A 856 -53.37 -39.44 -17.13
N LYS A 857 -54.12 -38.45 -16.66
CA LYS A 857 -54.19 -37.16 -17.37
C LYS A 857 -52.83 -36.46 -17.32
N VAL A 858 -52.45 -35.74 -18.36
CA VAL A 858 -51.22 -34.93 -18.36
C VAL A 858 -51.20 -33.97 -17.15
N ILE A 859 -50.03 -33.79 -16.54
CA ILE A 859 -49.86 -32.79 -15.46
C ILE A 859 -49.95 -31.41 -16.09
N THR A 860 -50.85 -30.58 -15.58
CA THR A 860 -51.02 -29.19 -15.97
C THR A 860 -50.96 -28.30 -14.74
N GLY A 861 -50.70 -27.01 -14.94
CA GLY A 861 -50.63 -26.06 -13.81
C GLY A 861 -49.39 -26.25 -12.94
N ASN A 862 -48.26 -26.75 -13.47
CA ASN A 862 -46.95 -26.67 -12.82
C ASN A 862 -46.32 -25.29 -13.06
N ILE A 863 -46.89 -24.27 -12.43
CA ILE A 863 -46.48 -22.89 -12.62
C ILE A 863 -45.63 -22.47 -11.41
N ILE A 864 -44.43 -21.97 -11.70
CA ILE A 864 -43.53 -21.38 -10.70
C ILE A 864 -43.56 -19.86 -10.82
N SER A 865 -43.44 -19.16 -9.70
CA SER A 865 -43.34 -17.70 -9.67
C SER A 865 -42.63 -17.24 -8.40
N LEU A 866 -42.15 -16.00 -8.43
CA LEU A 866 -41.68 -15.34 -7.23
C LEU A 866 -42.84 -15.04 -6.28
N MET A 867 -42.57 -14.98 -4.97
CA MET A 867 -43.61 -14.66 -3.98
C MET A 867 -44.28 -13.31 -4.27
N SER A 868 -43.50 -12.33 -4.74
CA SER A 868 -43.91 -10.99 -5.19
C SER A 868 -44.75 -10.97 -6.49
N GLY A 869 -44.81 -12.07 -7.25
CA GLY A 869 -45.39 -12.12 -8.60
C GLY A 869 -44.37 -11.70 -9.67
N GLY A 870 -44.23 -12.49 -10.73
CA GLY A 870 -43.23 -12.31 -11.80
C GLY A 870 -42.29 -13.51 -11.97
N THR A 871 -41.45 -13.47 -13.01
CA THR A 871 -40.44 -14.50 -13.35
C THR A 871 -39.02 -14.12 -12.93
N ASP A 872 -38.75 -12.84 -12.69
CA ASP A 872 -37.39 -12.33 -12.53
C ASP A 872 -37.26 -11.49 -11.26
N THR A 873 -36.16 -11.62 -10.54
CA THR A 873 -35.79 -10.71 -9.45
C THR A 873 -34.30 -10.42 -9.48
N THR A 874 -33.97 -9.18 -9.14
CA THR A 874 -32.60 -8.69 -9.01
C THR A 874 -32.24 -8.65 -7.53
N ILE A 875 -31.11 -9.22 -7.18
CA ILE A 875 -30.53 -9.21 -5.84
C ILE A 875 -29.05 -8.82 -5.94
N CYS A 876 -28.43 -8.58 -4.79
CA CYS A 876 -27.02 -8.24 -4.73
C CYS A 876 -26.15 -9.41 -4.31
N ASN A 877 -24.86 -9.31 -4.65
CA ASN A 877 -23.91 -10.36 -4.38
C ASN A 877 -23.96 -10.78 -2.90
N GLY A 878 -24.29 -12.05 -2.66
CA GLY A 878 -24.40 -12.62 -1.30
C GLY A 878 -25.77 -12.46 -0.62
N ALA A 879 -26.77 -11.87 -1.27
CA ALA A 879 -28.12 -11.80 -0.73
C ALA A 879 -28.95 -13.08 -1.02
N ASN A 880 -29.84 -13.45 -0.10
CA ASN A 880 -30.79 -14.54 -0.31
C ASN A 880 -31.94 -14.07 -1.21
N PRO A 881 -32.28 -14.80 -2.28
CA PRO A 881 -33.50 -14.56 -3.03
C PRO A 881 -34.74 -14.80 -2.17
N ASN A 882 -35.83 -14.10 -2.47
CA ASN A 882 -37.11 -14.39 -1.84
C ASN A 882 -37.59 -15.82 -2.18
N ARG A 883 -38.21 -16.49 -1.21
CA ARG A 883 -38.84 -17.80 -1.38
C ARG A 883 -39.73 -17.85 -2.63
N PHE A 884 -39.62 -18.90 -3.42
CA PHE A 884 -40.46 -19.15 -4.59
C PHE A 884 -41.79 -19.78 -4.19
N LYS A 885 -42.86 -19.34 -4.85
CA LYS A 885 -44.19 -19.97 -4.76
C LYS A 885 -44.46 -20.73 -6.04
N ALA A 886 -45.19 -21.82 -5.93
CA ALA A 886 -45.60 -22.57 -7.10
C ALA A 886 -46.97 -23.20 -6.89
N THR A 887 -47.77 -23.23 -7.94
CA THR A 887 -49.14 -23.74 -7.91
C THR A 887 -49.16 -25.22 -7.54
N LEU A 888 -50.25 -25.66 -6.92
CA LEU A 888 -50.55 -27.07 -6.79
C LEU A 888 -50.90 -27.59 -8.19
N PRO A 889 -50.13 -28.51 -8.78
CA PRO A 889 -50.42 -29.03 -10.11
C PRO A 889 -51.72 -29.83 -10.11
N THR A 890 -52.34 -29.96 -11.29
CA THR A 890 -53.52 -30.81 -11.53
C THR A 890 -53.19 -31.86 -12.59
N GLY A 891 -53.91 -32.99 -12.64
CA GLY A 891 -53.56 -34.10 -13.53
C GLY A 891 -52.64 -35.12 -12.85
N GLY A 892 -52.02 -36.02 -13.59
CA GLY A 892 -51.39 -37.22 -13.04
C GLY A 892 -52.45 -38.21 -12.52
N THR A 893 -52.26 -38.73 -11.31
CA THR A 893 -53.21 -39.67 -10.67
C THR A 893 -54.49 -39.00 -10.15
N ASN A 894 -54.50 -37.66 -10.01
CA ASN A 894 -55.52 -36.88 -9.29
C ASN A 894 -55.73 -37.30 -7.83
N ILE A 895 -54.76 -37.97 -7.20
CA ILE A 895 -54.80 -38.31 -5.78
C ILE A 895 -54.20 -37.14 -4.97
N PRO A 896 -54.93 -36.51 -4.03
CA PRO A 896 -54.38 -35.44 -3.19
C PRO A 896 -53.15 -35.92 -2.41
N GLY A 897 -52.02 -35.21 -2.57
CA GLY A 897 -50.75 -35.53 -1.89
C GLY A 897 -49.76 -36.41 -2.68
N ASP A 898 -50.12 -36.86 -3.89
CA ASP A 898 -49.29 -37.75 -4.74
C ASP A 898 -48.26 -37.02 -5.63
N TYR A 899 -48.08 -35.71 -5.44
CA TYR A 899 -47.10 -34.94 -6.21
C TYR A 899 -45.74 -34.93 -5.50
N ALA A 900 -44.70 -35.42 -6.17
CA ALA A 900 -43.31 -35.26 -5.78
C ALA A 900 -42.68 -34.07 -6.52
N TYR A 901 -41.94 -33.23 -5.80
CA TYR A 901 -41.31 -32.03 -6.34
C TYR A 901 -39.79 -32.17 -6.35
N GLU A 902 -39.15 -31.64 -7.39
CA GLU A 902 -37.71 -31.48 -7.48
C GLU A 902 -37.39 -30.12 -8.10
N TRP A 903 -36.67 -29.27 -7.36
CA TRP A 903 -36.18 -28.00 -7.86
C TRP A 903 -34.83 -28.18 -8.54
N LEU A 904 -34.70 -27.55 -9.71
CA LEU A 904 -33.52 -27.57 -10.57
C LEU A 904 -32.93 -26.17 -10.66
N PHE A 905 -31.60 -26.05 -10.70
CA PHE A 905 -30.89 -24.79 -10.92
C PHE A 905 -29.95 -24.86 -12.12
N SER A 906 -29.64 -23.70 -12.69
CA SER A 906 -28.76 -23.56 -13.86
C SER A 906 -28.08 -22.19 -13.83
N THR A 907 -26.80 -22.09 -14.18
CA THR A 907 -26.07 -20.82 -14.31
C THR A 907 -26.04 -20.29 -15.74
N ASP A 908 -26.39 -21.12 -16.73
CA ASP A 908 -26.34 -20.84 -18.16
C ASP A 908 -27.72 -20.89 -18.84
N ASN A 909 -28.78 -21.16 -18.07
CA ASN A 909 -30.15 -21.42 -18.52
C ASN A 909 -30.28 -22.60 -19.50
N SER A 910 -29.29 -23.48 -19.56
CA SER A 910 -29.22 -24.59 -20.53
C SER A 910 -28.98 -25.94 -19.84
N THR A 911 -28.01 -25.99 -18.93
CA THR A 911 -27.65 -27.18 -18.15
C THR A 911 -28.32 -27.11 -16.79
N TRP A 912 -29.22 -28.06 -16.49
CA TRP A 912 -30.05 -28.06 -15.29
C TRP A 912 -29.59 -29.14 -14.30
N ASN A 913 -29.20 -28.73 -13.10
CA ASN A 913 -28.75 -29.60 -12.02
C ASN A 913 -29.75 -29.62 -10.87
N PRO A 914 -29.91 -30.74 -10.15
CA PRO A 914 -30.79 -30.81 -8.99
C PRO A 914 -30.24 -29.99 -7.81
N VAL A 915 -31.15 -29.32 -7.09
CA VAL A 915 -30.81 -28.63 -5.85
C VAL A 915 -30.71 -29.63 -4.69
N VAL A 916 -29.60 -29.61 -3.96
CA VAL A 916 -29.32 -30.55 -2.85
C VAL A 916 -30.04 -30.18 -1.54
N ALA A 917 -30.49 -31.20 -0.80
CA ALA A 917 -31.04 -31.18 0.58
C ALA A 917 -32.34 -30.40 0.88
N ALA A 918 -32.72 -29.36 0.12
CA ALA A 918 -33.91 -28.52 0.40
C ALA A 918 -34.91 -28.37 -0.78
N GLY A 919 -34.65 -29.01 -1.92
CA GLY A 919 -35.39 -28.84 -3.18
C GLY A 919 -36.62 -29.72 -3.39
N THR A 920 -37.21 -30.32 -2.34
CA THR A 920 -38.31 -31.31 -2.49
C THR A 920 -39.69 -30.81 -2.07
N ALA A 921 -39.80 -29.56 -1.63
CA ALA A 921 -41.07 -28.95 -1.25
C ALA A 921 -41.78 -28.28 -2.44
N GLN A 922 -43.09 -28.04 -2.31
CA GLN A 922 -43.89 -27.39 -3.36
C GLN A 922 -43.32 -26.01 -3.75
N GLY A 923 -42.87 -25.22 -2.78
CA GLY A 923 -42.08 -24.01 -2.98
C GLY A 923 -40.61 -24.22 -2.59
N TYR A 924 -39.74 -23.26 -2.90
CA TYR A 924 -38.30 -23.38 -2.64
C TYR A 924 -37.74 -22.07 -2.07
N ASP A 925 -36.83 -22.17 -1.11
CA ASP A 925 -36.16 -21.03 -0.49
C ASP A 925 -34.66 -21.08 -0.86
N PRO A 926 -34.22 -20.31 -1.88
CA PRO A 926 -32.85 -20.39 -2.35
C PRO A 926 -31.87 -19.76 -1.34
N PRO A 927 -30.66 -20.32 -1.19
CA PRO A 927 -29.60 -19.69 -0.40
C PRO A 927 -29.07 -18.42 -1.08
N ALA A 928 -28.20 -17.70 -0.37
CA ALA A 928 -27.45 -16.56 -0.92
C ALA A 928 -26.78 -16.90 -2.26
N LEU A 929 -26.86 -15.98 -3.23
CA LEU A 929 -26.27 -16.16 -4.56
C LEU A 929 -25.21 -15.11 -4.87
N ASN A 930 -24.17 -15.54 -5.59
CA ASN A 930 -23.02 -14.72 -5.98
C ASN A 930 -22.95 -14.54 -7.50
N ALA A 931 -23.81 -15.24 -8.24
CA ALA A 931 -23.90 -15.20 -9.70
C ALA A 931 -25.35 -15.41 -10.14
N THR A 932 -25.70 -14.82 -11.28
CA THR A 932 -27.04 -14.97 -11.88
C THR A 932 -27.38 -16.44 -12.07
N THR A 933 -28.50 -16.88 -11.51
CA THR A 933 -28.92 -18.28 -11.46
C THR A 933 -30.38 -18.41 -11.86
N TYR A 934 -30.69 -19.46 -12.61
CA TYR A 934 -32.00 -19.80 -13.13
C TYR A 934 -32.56 -21.01 -12.39
N TYR A 935 -33.87 -21.03 -12.14
CA TYR A 935 -34.56 -22.13 -11.46
C TYR A 935 -35.77 -22.65 -12.23
N LYS A 936 -35.97 -23.96 -12.17
CA LYS A 936 -37.16 -24.68 -12.65
C LYS A 936 -37.66 -25.66 -11.61
N ARG A 937 -38.93 -26.06 -11.70
CA ARG A 937 -39.51 -27.13 -10.88
C ARG A 937 -39.96 -28.29 -11.77
N LYS A 938 -39.48 -29.48 -11.46
CA LYS A 938 -39.97 -30.74 -11.98
C LYS A 938 -40.99 -31.33 -11.01
N VAL A 939 -42.11 -31.80 -11.54
CA VAL A 939 -43.18 -32.46 -10.79
C VAL A 939 -43.37 -33.86 -11.33
N LEU A 940 -43.53 -34.83 -10.43
CA LEU A 940 -43.90 -36.19 -10.76
C LEU A 940 -45.21 -36.55 -10.05
N SER A 941 -46.16 -37.15 -10.76
CA SER A 941 -47.35 -37.80 -10.18
C SER A 941 -47.78 -38.98 -11.03
N GLY A 942 -47.77 -40.17 -10.42
CA GLY A 942 -47.86 -41.44 -11.13
C GLY A 942 -46.88 -41.52 -12.31
N ALA A 943 -47.38 -41.89 -13.49
CA ALA A 943 -46.59 -42.04 -14.71
C ALA A 943 -46.34 -40.73 -15.49
N CYS A 944 -46.85 -39.60 -15.02
CA CYS A 944 -46.64 -38.31 -15.66
C CYS A 944 -45.55 -37.52 -14.93
N SER A 945 -44.65 -36.92 -15.70
CA SER A 945 -43.73 -35.89 -15.20
C SER A 945 -43.89 -34.64 -16.03
N ASP A 946 -43.80 -33.48 -15.40
CA ASP A 946 -43.80 -32.20 -16.08
C ASP A 946 -42.68 -31.31 -15.51
N ILE A 947 -42.05 -30.52 -16.37
CA ILE A 947 -41.07 -29.50 -15.97
C ILE A 947 -41.70 -28.14 -16.29
N SER A 948 -41.64 -27.23 -15.32
CA SER A 948 -42.20 -25.90 -15.48
C SER A 948 -41.68 -25.23 -16.75
N ALA A 949 -42.58 -24.80 -17.63
CA ALA A 949 -42.22 -24.09 -18.84
C ALA A 949 -41.55 -22.73 -18.53
N ALA A 950 -42.04 -22.05 -17.50
CA ALA A 950 -41.44 -20.83 -16.99
C ALA A 950 -40.13 -21.12 -16.23
N THR A 951 -39.15 -20.24 -16.39
CA THR A 951 -37.92 -20.17 -15.62
C THR A 951 -37.98 -19.00 -14.65
N ILE A 952 -37.56 -19.20 -13.40
CA ILE A 952 -37.30 -18.07 -12.50
C ILE A 952 -35.85 -17.65 -12.68
N ARG A 953 -35.60 -16.40 -13.09
CA ARG A 953 -34.24 -15.85 -13.22
C ARG A 953 -33.93 -14.96 -12.02
N ILE A 954 -32.86 -15.28 -11.30
CA ILE A 954 -32.31 -14.43 -10.24
C ILE A 954 -31.07 -13.73 -10.77
N ILE A 955 -31.17 -12.42 -11.02
CA ILE A 955 -30.05 -11.58 -11.47
C ILE A 955 -29.25 -11.17 -10.25
N VAL A 956 -27.94 -11.46 -10.23
CA VAL A 956 -27.04 -11.02 -9.16
C VAL A 956 -26.19 -9.86 -9.68
N LEU A 957 -26.41 -8.67 -9.12
CA LEU A 957 -25.59 -7.50 -9.43
C LEU A 957 -24.20 -7.59 -8.74
N PRO A 958 -23.13 -7.10 -9.39
CA PRO A 958 -21.83 -6.95 -8.74
C PRO A 958 -21.90 -6.07 -7.48
N SER A 959 -21.09 -6.35 -6.47
CA SER A 959 -20.98 -5.46 -5.29
C SER A 959 -20.57 -4.05 -5.68
N ILE A 960 -21.11 -3.04 -5.01
CA ILE A 960 -20.72 -1.64 -5.25
C ILE A 960 -19.29 -1.42 -4.73
N GLY A 961 -18.41 -0.89 -5.56
CA GLY A 961 -17.04 -0.49 -5.24
C GLY A 961 -16.79 0.98 -5.53
N ASN A 962 -15.58 1.46 -5.23
CA ASN A 962 -15.16 2.85 -5.46
C ASN A 962 -16.06 3.94 -4.83
N ASN A 963 -16.81 3.61 -3.77
CA ASN A 963 -17.58 4.56 -2.99
C ASN A 963 -16.68 5.33 -1.99
N ILE A 964 -15.68 6.03 -2.53
CA ILE A 964 -14.71 6.79 -1.75
C ILE A 964 -15.20 8.23 -1.65
N VAL A 965 -15.28 8.76 -0.43
CA VAL A 965 -15.61 10.17 -0.15
C VAL A 965 -14.33 10.97 0.08
N ILE A 966 -14.26 12.16 -0.50
CA ILE A 966 -13.10 13.04 -0.44
C ILE A 966 -13.51 14.27 0.37
N PRO A 967 -12.87 14.53 1.53
CA PRO A 967 -13.22 15.68 2.34
C PRO A 967 -12.80 16.99 1.66
N PRO A 968 -13.55 18.09 1.88
CA PRO A 968 -13.10 19.44 1.54
C PRO A 968 -11.93 19.86 2.44
N ALA A 969 -11.12 20.81 1.97
CA ALA A 969 -10.11 21.45 2.82
C ALA A 969 -10.77 22.21 3.99
N VAL A 970 -10.10 22.18 5.15
CA VAL A 970 -10.50 22.61 6.51
C VAL A 970 -11.42 23.85 6.59
N ILE A 971 -12.36 23.86 7.56
CA ILE A 971 -13.48 24.82 7.66
C ILE A 971 -13.51 25.60 8.99
N CYS A 972 -14.02 26.83 8.93
CA CYS A 972 -14.25 27.71 10.07
C CYS A 972 -15.66 27.62 10.65
N LYS A 973 -15.78 27.84 11.95
CA LYS A 973 -17.06 27.86 12.65
C LYS A 973 -18.01 28.86 11.99
N ASP A 974 -19.22 28.38 11.72
CA ASP A 974 -20.32 29.11 11.09
C ASP A 974 -20.12 29.44 9.59
N TYR A 975 -19.06 28.91 8.95
CA TYR A 975 -18.87 28.99 7.50
C TYR A 975 -19.43 27.76 6.78
N VAL A 976 -19.92 27.96 5.56
CA VAL A 976 -20.37 26.89 4.66
C VAL A 976 -19.12 26.17 4.10
N PRO A 977 -18.95 24.86 4.35
CA PRO A 977 -17.84 24.08 3.78
C PRO A 977 -17.83 24.06 2.26
N ALA A 978 -16.68 23.77 1.64
CA ALA A 978 -16.69 23.37 0.23
C ALA A 978 -17.43 22.03 0.06
N VAL A 979 -17.95 21.78 -1.15
CA VAL A 979 -18.66 20.54 -1.50
C VAL A 979 -17.80 19.32 -1.17
N ILE A 980 -18.34 18.38 -0.40
CA ILE A 980 -17.76 17.04 -0.23
C ILE A 980 -17.99 16.29 -1.54
N THR A 981 -16.92 15.89 -2.20
CA THR A 981 -17.00 15.12 -3.44
C THR A 981 -16.87 13.64 -3.14
N GLY A 982 -17.46 12.80 -3.97
CA GLY A 982 -17.22 11.37 -3.89
C GLY A 982 -17.01 10.79 -5.28
N ASN A 983 -16.13 9.79 -5.37
CA ASN A 983 -15.85 9.11 -6.62
C ASN A 983 -17.11 8.49 -7.21
N THR A 984 -17.15 8.33 -8.53
CA THR A 984 -18.19 7.56 -9.22
C THR A 984 -18.08 6.09 -8.81
N PRO A 985 -19.12 5.51 -8.18
CA PRO A 985 -19.09 4.11 -7.79
C PRO A 985 -19.00 3.17 -8.99
N THR A 986 -18.51 1.97 -8.75
CA THR A 986 -18.48 0.85 -9.70
C THR A 986 -19.38 -0.29 -9.20
N GLY A 987 -19.80 -1.21 -10.08
CA GLY A 987 -20.67 -2.32 -9.69
C GLY A 987 -22.16 -1.95 -9.67
N GLY A 988 -22.99 -2.76 -9.00
CA GLY A 988 -24.45 -2.61 -9.06
C GLY A 988 -25.01 -2.75 -10.48
N ASP A 989 -26.10 -2.05 -10.78
CA ASP A 989 -26.70 -1.93 -12.12
C ASP A 989 -26.18 -0.71 -12.91
N GLY A 990 -25.21 0.02 -12.37
CA GLY A 990 -24.68 1.26 -12.93
C GLY A 990 -25.55 2.50 -12.67
N ASN A 991 -26.75 2.35 -12.09
CA ASN A 991 -27.61 3.46 -11.67
C ASN A 991 -27.52 3.64 -10.16
N TYR A 992 -26.88 4.73 -9.72
CA TYR A 992 -26.63 4.98 -8.30
C TYR A 992 -27.59 6.04 -7.75
N LYS A 993 -28.14 5.76 -6.57
CA LYS A 993 -28.82 6.75 -5.72
C LYS A 993 -27.96 6.99 -4.48
N TYR A 994 -27.71 8.25 -4.19
CA TYR A 994 -26.85 8.66 -3.11
C TYR A 994 -27.70 9.12 -1.92
N LEU A 995 -27.22 8.81 -0.72
CA LEU A 995 -27.73 9.36 0.52
C LEU A 995 -26.56 9.71 1.43
N TRP A 996 -26.37 10.99 1.70
CA TRP A 996 -25.41 11.45 2.67
C TRP A 996 -25.99 11.38 4.08
N LEU A 997 -25.20 10.83 4.99
CA LEU A 997 -25.49 10.76 6.42
C LEU A 997 -24.51 11.65 7.18
N GLN A 998 -24.97 12.18 8.30
CA GLN A 998 -24.15 13.02 9.18
C GLN A 998 -24.15 12.46 10.61
N SER A 999 -23.11 12.73 11.38
CA SER A 999 -23.03 12.35 12.80
C SER A 999 -22.47 13.50 13.63
N THR A 1000 -23.14 13.79 14.74
CA THR A 1000 -22.78 14.81 15.75
C THR A 1000 -22.18 14.19 17.02
N ASP A 1001 -22.16 12.86 17.13
CA ASP A 1001 -21.82 12.10 18.34
C ASP A 1001 -20.63 11.16 18.10
N ASN A 1002 -19.69 11.62 17.29
CA ASN A 1002 -18.45 10.90 16.94
C ASN A 1002 -18.69 9.52 16.29
N GLY A 1003 -19.76 9.39 15.51
CA GLY A 1003 -20.07 8.19 14.72
C GLY A 1003 -20.98 7.18 15.42
N ALA A 1004 -21.59 7.52 16.56
CA ALA A 1004 -22.52 6.63 17.26
C ALA A 1004 -23.91 6.58 16.59
N THR A 1005 -24.41 7.71 16.08
CA THR A 1005 -25.64 7.80 15.29
C THR A 1005 -25.42 8.51 13.95
N TRP A 1006 -26.19 8.11 12.94
CA TRP A 1006 -26.03 8.56 11.54
C TRP A 1006 -27.37 8.93 10.87
N PRO A 1007 -28.06 9.99 11.32
CA PRO A 1007 -29.23 10.50 10.61
C PRO A 1007 -28.89 10.99 9.18
N PRO A 1008 -29.89 11.11 8.28
CA PRO A 1008 -29.71 11.78 7.00
C PRO A 1008 -29.11 13.18 7.18
N ALA A 1009 -28.12 13.51 6.35
CA ALA A 1009 -27.46 14.79 6.40
C ALA A 1009 -28.46 15.92 6.07
N THR A 1010 -28.32 17.07 6.71
CA THR A 1010 -29.24 18.21 6.50
C THR A 1010 -29.07 18.83 5.11
N GLY A 1011 -30.13 19.38 4.53
CA GLY A 1011 -30.10 19.94 3.17
C GLY A 1011 -30.28 18.86 2.08
N THR A 1012 -29.85 19.15 0.84
CA THR A 1012 -29.94 18.20 -0.28
C THR A 1012 -28.91 17.10 -0.12
N ASN A 1013 -29.31 15.98 0.46
CA ASN A 1013 -28.43 14.85 0.81
C ASN A 1013 -28.48 13.71 -0.21
N ASN A 1014 -29.17 13.89 -1.33
CA ASN A 1014 -29.45 12.87 -2.34
C ASN A 1014 -29.17 13.36 -3.76
N ASP A 1015 -28.16 14.23 -3.90
CA ASP A 1015 -27.78 14.80 -5.19
C ASP A 1015 -27.37 13.69 -6.19
N PRO A 1016 -27.90 13.68 -7.43
CA PRO A 1016 -27.57 12.69 -8.45
C PRO A 1016 -26.10 12.66 -8.88
N SER A 1017 -25.34 13.74 -8.66
CA SER A 1017 -23.90 13.79 -8.93
C SER A 1017 -23.06 13.00 -7.92
N GLY A 1018 -23.65 12.58 -6.79
CA GLY A 1018 -22.96 11.88 -5.72
C GLY A 1018 -22.15 12.77 -4.77
N ASN A 1019 -22.19 14.09 -4.98
CA ASN A 1019 -21.57 15.10 -4.13
C ASN A 1019 -22.55 15.59 -3.05
N TYR A 1020 -22.03 16.27 -2.04
CA TYR A 1020 -22.85 16.88 -0.99
C TYR A 1020 -22.31 18.22 -0.56
N GLN A 1021 -23.19 19.22 -0.45
CA GLN A 1021 -22.89 20.54 0.07
C GLN A 1021 -23.39 20.60 1.52
N PRO A 1022 -22.50 20.51 2.53
CA PRO A 1022 -22.91 20.68 3.91
C PRO A 1022 -23.39 22.12 4.15
N PRO A 1023 -24.35 22.33 5.07
CA PRO A 1023 -24.67 23.68 5.54
C PRO A 1023 -23.51 24.26 6.37
N ALA A 1024 -23.63 25.53 6.78
CA ALA A 1024 -22.72 26.11 7.75
C ALA A 1024 -22.69 25.27 9.04
N LEU A 1025 -21.49 24.91 9.50
CA LEU A 1025 -21.31 24.00 10.63
C LEU A 1025 -20.94 24.77 11.90
N SER A 1026 -21.49 24.38 13.05
CA SER A 1026 -21.26 25.03 14.36
C SER A 1026 -20.59 24.13 15.40
N ILE A 1027 -20.52 22.83 15.14
CA ILE A 1027 -19.82 21.78 15.90
C ILE A 1027 -19.12 20.81 14.95
N ASP A 1028 -18.09 20.09 15.40
CA ASP A 1028 -17.45 19.04 14.60
C ASP A 1028 -18.48 18.02 14.11
N MET A 1029 -18.41 17.69 12.82
CA MET A 1029 -19.35 16.80 12.17
C MET A 1029 -18.62 15.71 11.41
N LYS A 1030 -19.17 14.51 11.41
CA LYS A 1030 -18.73 13.46 10.48
C LYS A 1030 -19.75 13.28 9.38
N TYR A 1031 -19.28 13.02 8.17
CA TYR A 1031 -20.12 12.70 7.02
C TYR A 1031 -19.71 11.38 6.41
N ARG A 1032 -20.70 10.62 5.92
CA ARG A 1032 -20.46 9.43 5.09
C ARG A 1032 -21.54 9.31 4.03
N ARG A 1033 -21.23 8.61 2.95
CA ARG A 1033 -22.13 8.44 1.80
C ARG A 1033 -22.59 7.00 1.71
N VAL A 1034 -23.91 6.82 1.74
CA VAL A 1034 -24.57 5.56 1.40
C VAL A 1034 -24.92 5.61 -0.08
N VAL A 1035 -24.44 4.62 -0.83
CA VAL A 1035 -24.80 4.42 -2.23
C VAL A 1035 -25.74 3.25 -2.31
N THR A 1036 -26.83 3.43 -3.03
CA THR A 1036 -27.74 2.34 -3.37
C THR A 1036 -27.87 2.16 -4.88
N SER A 1037 -27.99 0.93 -5.34
CA SER A 1037 -28.07 0.59 -6.77
C SER A 1037 -28.96 -0.64 -6.97
N GLY A 1038 -29.51 -0.78 -8.18
CA GLY A 1038 -30.44 -1.83 -8.55
C GLY A 1038 -31.88 -1.58 -8.12
N ASP A 1039 -32.77 -2.43 -8.60
CA ASP A 1039 -34.19 -2.40 -8.26
C ASP A 1039 -34.41 -2.49 -6.74
N LEU A 1040 -35.30 -1.63 -6.23
CA LEU A 1040 -35.58 -1.49 -4.79
C LEU A 1040 -34.34 -1.23 -3.92
N ASN A 1041 -33.25 -0.70 -4.49
CA ASN A 1041 -32.00 -0.39 -3.76
C ASN A 1041 -31.35 -1.62 -3.12
N CYS A 1042 -31.45 -2.79 -3.78
CA CYS A 1042 -30.96 -4.05 -3.23
C CYS A 1042 -29.44 -4.06 -2.97
N CYS A 1043 -28.65 -3.25 -3.67
CA CYS A 1043 -27.21 -3.12 -3.44
C CYS A 1043 -26.99 -1.87 -2.63
N ILE A 1044 -26.39 -2.02 -1.46
CA ILE A 1044 -26.04 -0.90 -0.58
C ILE A 1044 -24.56 -1.00 -0.23
N ASP A 1045 -23.88 0.13 -0.36
CA ASP A 1045 -22.53 0.29 0.16
C ASP A 1045 -22.46 1.59 0.95
N THR A 1046 -21.70 1.57 2.04
CA THR A 1046 -21.50 2.73 2.92
C THR A 1046 -20.03 3.06 2.92
N SER A 1047 -19.69 4.28 2.51
CA SER A 1047 -18.31 4.74 2.51
C SER A 1047 -17.74 4.79 3.92
N ASP A 1048 -16.42 4.79 4.03
CA ASP A 1048 -15.76 5.32 5.23
C ASP A 1048 -16.22 6.76 5.49
N PHE A 1049 -16.18 7.19 6.74
CA PHE A 1049 -16.57 8.54 7.11
C PHE A 1049 -15.40 9.52 6.97
N VAL A 1050 -15.73 10.78 6.69
CA VAL A 1050 -14.80 11.90 6.76
C VAL A 1050 -15.09 12.77 7.97
N ASP A 1051 -14.03 13.22 8.63
CA ASP A 1051 -14.09 14.16 9.75
C ASP A 1051 -14.01 15.60 9.21
N LEU A 1052 -15.05 16.39 9.47
CA LEU A 1052 -15.02 17.84 9.28
C LEU A 1052 -14.87 18.49 10.66
N LEU A 1053 -13.61 18.72 11.04
CA LEU A 1053 -13.24 19.43 12.27
C LEU A 1053 -13.41 20.93 12.06
N ILE A 1054 -14.13 21.58 12.98
CA ILE A 1054 -14.38 23.01 12.95
C ILE A 1054 -13.31 23.74 13.74
N HIS A 1055 -12.66 24.68 13.07
CA HIS A 1055 -11.80 25.65 13.72
C HIS A 1055 -12.63 26.87 14.12
N LYS A 1056 -12.53 27.31 15.38
CA LYS A 1056 -13.22 28.53 15.83
C LYS A 1056 -12.60 29.75 15.14
N LEU A 1057 -13.42 30.75 14.80
CA LEU A 1057 -12.88 32.07 14.47
C LEU A 1057 -12.00 32.56 15.63
N PRO A 1058 -10.94 33.33 15.35
CA PRO A 1058 -10.13 33.95 16.39
C PRO A 1058 -11.02 34.63 17.43
N SER A 1059 -10.88 34.22 18.68
CA SER A 1059 -11.62 34.73 19.82
C SER A 1059 -10.92 35.91 20.48
N SER A 1060 -9.64 36.14 20.15
CA SER A 1060 -8.96 37.39 20.49
C SER A 1060 -9.63 38.57 19.78
N PRO A 1061 -9.78 39.73 20.44
CA PRO A 1061 -10.25 40.94 19.77
C PRO A 1061 -9.31 41.28 18.61
N VAL A 1062 -9.89 41.50 17.43
CA VAL A 1062 -9.13 41.90 16.24
C VAL A 1062 -9.43 43.36 15.98
N SER A 1063 -8.51 44.21 16.42
CA SER A 1063 -8.47 45.61 16.01
C SER A 1063 -7.04 46.04 15.72
N ALA A 1064 -6.83 46.73 14.61
CA ALA A 1064 -5.55 47.28 14.19
C ALA A 1064 -5.23 48.62 14.90
N GLY A 1065 -6.13 49.12 15.74
CA GLY A 1065 -6.06 50.44 16.35
C GLY A 1065 -6.72 51.51 15.46
N PRO A 1066 -6.89 52.74 15.96
CA PRO A 1066 -7.57 53.80 15.22
C PRO A 1066 -6.70 54.36 14.08
N ASP A 1067 -7.34 54.73 12.98
CA ASP A 1067 -6.71 55.55 11.94
C ASP A 1067 -6.09 56.80 12.55
N THR A 1068 -4.85 57.11 12.18
CA THR A 1068 -4.06 58.15 12.85
C THR A 1068 -3.36 59.05 11.84
N THR A 1069 -3.31 60.34 12.12
CA THR A 1069 -2.48 61.31 11.39
C THR A 1069 -1.33 61.76 12.28
N ILE A 1070 -0.09 61.63 11.79
CA ILE A 1070 1.13 61.98 12.54
C ILE A 1070 1.97 63.01 11.77
N TYR A 1071 2.81 63.75 12.49
CA TYR A 1071 3.87 64.58 11.89
C TYR A 1071 5.21 63.89 12.18
N SER A 1072 5.87 63.34 11.17
CA SER A 1072 7.17 62.68 11.36
C SER A 1072 8.07 62.97 10.14
N PRO A 1073 9.35 63.35 10.36
CA PRO A 1073 10.29 63.65 9.27
C PRO A 1073 10.87 62.39 8.60
N ASP A 1074 10.80 61.24 9.28
CA ASP A 1074 11.41 59.94 8.94
C ASP A 1074 10.37 58.82 8.68
N GLY A 1075 9.08 59.13 8.83
CA GLY A 1075 7.98 58.18 8.64
C GLY A 1075 7.96 57.08 9.71
N TYR A 1076 8.32 57.40 10.96
CA TYR A 1076 8.28 56.48 12.10
C TYR A 1076 6.92 56.51 12.81
N TYR A 1077 6.39 55.34 13.17
CA TYR A 1077 5.21 55.21 14.03
C TYR A 1077 5.22 53.89 14.80
N ILE A 1078 4.52 53.83 15.95
CA ILE A 1078 4.28 52.58 16.69
C ILE A 1078 2.82 52.16 16.49
N MET A 1079 2.63 51.09 15.72
CA MET A 1079 1.31 50.48 15.54
C MET A 1079 0.91 49.68 16.78
N ARG A 1080 -0.36 49.78 17.17
CA ARG A 1080 -0.91 49.16 18.38
C ARG A 1080 -2.21 48.45 18.07
N ALA A 1081 -2.09 47.18 17.70
CA ALA A 1081 -3.22 46.27 17.59
C ALA A 1081 -3.58 45.63 18.94
N SER A 1082 -4.78 45.07 18.97
CA SER A 1082 -5.24 44.23 20.06
C SER A 1082 -4.36 42.98 20.20
N PRO A 1083 -3.90 42.63 21.42
CA PRO A 1083 -3.05 41.47 21.65
C PRO A 1083 -3.81 40.15 21.50
N ILE A 1084 -3.11 39.09 21.09
CA ILE A 1084 -3.66 37.73 21.12
C ILE A 1084 -3.78 37.24 22.57
N ILE A 1085 -4.98 36.81 22.96
CA ILE A 1085 -5.29 36.30 24.30
C ILE A 1085 -5.02 34.79 24.37
N TYR A 1086 -5.05 34.09 23.23
CA TYR A 1086 -4.94 32.63 23.13
C TYR A 1086 -3.77 32.16 22.23
N PRO A 1087 -2.50 32.47 22.58
CA PRO A 1087 -1.33 32.21 21.74
C PRO A 1087 -1.02 30.71 21.51
N ALA A 1088 -1.66 29.81 22.26
CA ALA A 1088 -1.55 28.37 22.05
C ALA A 1088 -2.31 27.87 20.81
N TYR A 1089 -3.29 28.65 20.33
CA TYR A 1089 -4.19 28.26 19.23
C TYR A 1089 -4.31 29.34 18.15
N GLU A 1090 -3.90 30.57 18.45
CA GLU A 1090 -4.02 31.73 17.57
C GLU A 1090 -2.65 32.32 17.26
N THR A 1091 -2.44 32.74 16.01
CA THR A 1091 -1.29 33.53 15.58
C THR A 1091 -1.77 34.86 15.03
N ALA A 1092 -0.93 35.89 15.05
CA ALA A 1092 -1.27 37.18 14.45
C ALA A 1092 -0.10 37.75 13.65
N LEU A 1093 -0.43 38.50 12.62
CA LEU A 1093 0.54 39.07 11.70
C LEU A 1093 0.05 40.40 11.13
N TRP A 1094 0.91 41.41 11.19
CA TRP A 1094 0.80 42.63 10.43
C TRP A 1094 1.26 42.42 8.98
N THR A 1095 0.43 42.85 8.03
CA THR A 1095 0.80 42.90 6.62
C THR A 1095 0.60 44.30 6.08
N PHE A 1096 1.59 44.77 5.32
CA PHE A 1096 1.50 46.02 4.59
C PHE A 1096 0.60 45.83 3.34
N THR A 1097 -0.38 46.74 3.13
CA THR A 1097 -1.34 46.63 2.01
C THR A 1097 -1.13 47.70 0.94
N SER A 1098 -0.89 48.96 1.31
CA SER A 1098 -0.61 50.06 0.37
C SER A 1098 0.10 51.24 1.04
N GLY A 1099 0.86 52.04 0.26
CA GLY A 1099 1.67 53.17 0.75
C GLY A 1099 3.16 52.88 0.69
N GLU A 1100 3.90 53.21 1.74
CA GLU A 1100 5.27 52.73 2.01
C GLU A 1100 5.40 52.42 3.51
N GLY A 1101 6.32 51.54 3.91
CA GLY A 1101 6.58 51.26 5.31
C GLY A 1101 7.21 49.89 5.57
N GLU A 1102 8.18 49.85 6.48
CA GLU A 1102 8.85 48.64 6.95
C GLU A 1102 8.42 48.32 8.38
N ILE A 1103 7.83 47.15 8.59
CA ILE A 1103 7.37 46.68 9.90
C ILE A 1103 8.52 45.94 10.58
N VAL A 1104 8.92 46.36 11.77
CA VAL A 1104 10.10 45.80 12.47
C VAL A 1104 9.86 44.36 12.92
N ASP A 1105 8.73 44.08 13.58
CA ASP A 1105 8.31 42.72 13.88
C ASP A 1105 6.81 42.56 13.61
N PRO A 1106 6.42 41.99 12.45
CA PRO A 1106 5.02 41.88 12.10
C PRO A 1106 4.23 40.94 13.01
N ALA A 1107 4.86 40.10 13.84
CA ALA A 1107 4.15 39.18 14.73
C ALA A 1107 3.72 39.82 16.07
N LEU A 1108 4.27 41.00 16.41
CA LEU A 1108 3.93 41.69 17.66
C LEU A 1108 2.68 42.56 17.47
N SER A 1109 1.73 42.45 18.41
CA SER A 1109 0.54 43.33 18.42
C SER A 1109 0.91 44.80 18.66
N THR A 1110 2.08 45.07 19.21
CA THR A 1110 2.70 46.41 19.23
C THR A 1110 4.03 46.33 18.50
N THR A 1111 4.12 46.98 17.35
CA THR A 1111 5.33 46.98 16.51
C THR A 1111 5.62 48.37 15.99
N GLU A 1112 6.90 48.65 15.80
CA GLU A 1112 7.35 49.83 15.08
C GLU A 1112 7.14 49.64 13.58
N VAL A 1113 6.84 50.73 12.90
CA VAL A 1113 6.86 50.85 11.45
C VAL A 1113 7.69 52.07 11.06
N LYS A 1114 8.60 51.88 10.11
CA LYS A 1114 9.58 52.88 9.65
C LYS A 1114 9.35 53.20 8.18
N TYR A 1115 9.86 54.34 7.71
CA TYR A 1115 9.84 54.71 6.29
C TYR A 1115 8.43 54.82 5.69
N LEU A 1116 7.46 55.28 6.49
CA LEU A 1116 6.11 55.57 6.02
C LEU A 1116 6.11 56.69 4.97
N SER A 1117 5.32 56.53 3.90
CA SER A 1117 5.22 57.56 2.85
C SER A 1117 4.60 58.84 3.40
N ILE A 1118 5.22 59.98 3.06
CA ILE A 1118 4.79 61.30 3.54
C ILE A 1118 3.76 61.91 2.59
N SER A 1119 2.68 62.46 3.16
CA SER A 1119 1.55 63.09 2.47
C SER A 1119 0.67 62.15 1.64
N SER A 1120 0.85 60.84 1.81
CA SER A 1120 0.00 59.77 1.28
C SER A 1120 -0.44 58.85 2.42
N PRO A 1121 -1.63 58.22 2.35
CA PRO A 1121 -2.06 57.25 3.35
C PRO A 1121 -1.23 55.96 3.25
N ASN A 1122 -0.80 55.45 4.40
CA ASN A 1122 -0.15 54.15 4.54
C ASN A 1122 -1.10 53.20 5.25
N THR A 1123 -1.38 52.06 4.65
CA THR A 1123 -2.39 51.12 5.13
C THR A 1123 -1.74 49.82 5.57
N PHE A 1124 -2.10 49.38 6.77
CA PHE A 1124 -1.63 48.14 7.38
C PHE A 1124 -2.81 47.29 7.83
N LEU A 1125 -2.66 45.97 7.70
CA LEU A 1125 -3.69 45.00 8.03
C LEU A 1125 -3.21 44.11 9.16
N TRP A 1126 -3.94 44.09 10.28
CA TRP A 1126 -3.73 43.17 11.38
C TRP A 1126 -4.57 41.92 11.16
N THR A 1127 -3.92 40.77 10.92
CA THR A 1127 -4.60 39.49 10.69
C THR A 1127 -4.35 38.55 11.85
N VAL A 1128 -5.39 38.09 12.52
CA VAL A 1128 -5.33 37.01 13.53
C VAL A 1128 -5.86 35.73 12.88
N THR A 1129 -5.18 34.61 13.10
CA THR A 1129 -5.56 33.29 12.57
C THR A 1129 -5.69 32.26 13.67
N ASN A 1130 -6.68 31.36 13.57
CA ASN A 1130 -6.86 30.18 14.42
C ASN A 1130 -7.04 28.97 13.48
N GLY A 1131 -5.95 28.25 13.22
CA GLY A 1131 -5.91 27.31 12.09
C GLY A 1131 -6.15 28.03 10.75
N PRO A 1132 -7.08 27.58 9.89
CA PRO A 1132 -7.40 28.26 8.63
C PRO A 1132 -8.28 29.50 8.79
N CYS A 1133 -8.76 29.80 10.01
CA CYS A 1133 -9.75 30.84 10.25
C CYS A 1133 -9.11 32.18 10.50
N ILE A 1134 -9.39 33.14 9.62
CA ILE A 1134 -8.82 34.49 9.67
C ILE A 1134 -9.86 35.50 10.13
N ASN A 1135 -9.45 36.43 10.98
CA ASN A 1135 -10.18 37.65 11.25
C ASN A 1135 -9.19 38.81 11.15
N LYS A 1136 -9.61 39.94 10.58
CA LYS A 1136 -8.69 41.02 10.20
C LYS A 1136 -9.30 42.40 10.43
N ASP A 1137 -8.46 43.37 10.73
CA ASP A 1137 -8.81 44.79 10.82
C ASP A 1137 -7.71 45.64 10.18
N GLU A 1138 -8.07 46.81 9.70
CA GLU A 1138 -7.19 47.73 8.96
C GLU A 1138 -6.91 48.98 9.79
N VAL A 1139 -5.71 49.54 9.64
CA VAL A 1139 -5.38 50.88 10.14
C VAL A 1139 -4.71 51.70 9.05
N ILE A 1140 -5.15 52.95 8.93
CA ILE A 1140 -4.58 53.94 8.01
C ILE A 1140 -3.76 54.96 8.81
N ILE A 1141 -2.49 55.10 8.44
CA ILE A 1141 -1.56 56.06 9.02
C ILE A 1141 -1.19 57.11 7.97
N THR A 1142 -1.63 58.34 8.19
CA THR A 1142 -1.30 59.48 7.33
C THR A 1142 -0.14 60.26 7.95
N VAL A 1143 1.00 60.31 7.25
CA VAL A 1143 2.17 61.07 7.72
C VAL A 1143 2.19 62.45 7.06
N LEU A 1144 2.19 63.51 7.86
CA LEU A 1144 2.32 64.90 7.42
C LEU A 1144 3.78 65.37 7.56
N LYS A 1145 4.20 66.27 6.67
CA LYS A 1145 5.51 66.92 6.75
C LYS A 1145 5.64 67.74 8.03
N ILE A 1146 6.83 67.78 8.62
CA ILE A 1146 7.16 68.62 9.79
C ILE A 1146 6.59 70.04 9.64
N GLY A 1147 5.85 70.48 10.66
CA GLY A 1147 5.12 71.75 10.66
C GLY A 1147 5.93 72.84 11.34
N ILE A 1148 6.64 73.67 10.55
CA ILE A 1148 7.36 74.83 11.07
C ILE A 1148 6.48 76.08 10.90
N PRO A 1149 6.02 76.72 11.99
CA PRO A 1149 5.19 77.91 11.89
C PRO A 1149 5.98 79.10 11.35
N ASN A 1150 5.35 80.02 10.62
CA ASN A 1150 6.01 81.25 10.13
C ASN A 1150 5.88 82.44 11.08
N GLY A 1151 5.29 82.24 12.27
CA GLY A 1151 5.14 83.27 13.29
C GLY A 1151 4.37 82.78 14.51
N PHE A 1152 4.55 83.45 15.64
CA PHE A 1152 3.93 83.15 16.93
C PHE A 1152 3.77 84.44 17.74
N SER A 1153 2.91 84.43 18.76
CA SER A 1153 2.55 85.59 19.57
C SER A 1153 2.61 85.29 21.07
N PRO A 1154 3.74 85.55 21.75
CA PRO A 1154 3.88 85.34 23.20
C PRO A 1154 3.10 86.40 23.98
N ASN A 1155 1.79 86.19 24.18
CA ASN A 1155 0.85 87.10 24.86
C ASN A 1155 0.17 86.46 26.09
N GLY A 1156 0.43 85.18 26.36
CA GLY A 1156 -0.08 84.43 27.50
C GLY A 1156 -1.52 83.96 27.36
N ASP A 1157 -2.07 83.89 26.14
CA ASP A 1157 -3.44 83.42 25.89
C ASP A 1157 -3.56 81.89 25.71
N GLY A 1158 -2.43 81.17 25.76
CA GLY A 1158 -2.33 79.73 25.59
C GLY A 1158 -2.28 79.27 24.12
N MET A 1159 -2.30 80.19 23.14
CA MET A 1159 -2.29 79.89 21.72
C MET A 1159 -1.11 80.53 20.99
N ASN A 1160 -0.19 79.69 20.51
CA ASN A 1160 1.02 80.12 19.80
C ASN A 1160 1.90 81.07 20.64
N ASP A 1161 1.97 80.84 21.95
CA ASP A 1161 2.83 81.61 22.86
C ASP A 1161 4.32 81.31 22.69
N VAL A 1162 4.64 80.16 22.08
CA VAL A 1162 6.01 79.76 21.76
C VAL A 1162 6.12 79.36 20.29
N PHE A 1163 7.31 79.49 19.74
CA PHE A 1163 7.68 78.90 18.46
C PHE A 1163 7.92 77.40 18.65
N GLU A 1164 6.83 76.64 18.54
CA GLU A 1164 6.81 75.18 18.58
C GLU A 1164 6.96 74.62 17.16
N VAL A 1165 7.95 73.75 16.94
CA VAL A 1165 8.09 73.00 15.68
C VAL A 1165 7.39 71.65 15.82
N LYS A 1166 6.24 71.50 15.15
CA LYS A 1166 5.40 70.30 15.27
C LYS A 1166 5.98 69.12 14.50
N GLY A 1167 6.11 67.98 15.18
CA GLY A 1167 6.67 66.74 14.64
C GLY A 1167 8.18 66.57 14.86
N LEU A 1168 8.78 67.30 15.80
CA LEU A 1168 10.10 66.97 16.35
C LEU A 1168 9.95 65.94 17.46
N GLU A 1169 10.63 64.80 17.34
CA GLU A 1169 10.64 63.72 18.34
C GLU A 1169 11.96 63.77 19.11
N THR A 1170 12.05 64.67 20.11
CA THR A 1170 13.31 64.97 20.82
C THR A 1170 13.86 63.82 21.68
N ASP A 1171 13.06 62.75 21.88
CA ASP A 1171 13.48 61.52 22.57
C ASP A 1171 14.29 60.59 21.65
N PHE A 1172 14.16 60.76 20.32
CA PHE A 1172 14.73 59.86 19.31
C PHE A 1172 15.64 60.56 18.30
N GLN A 1173 15.61 61.90 18.22
CA GLN A 1173 16.39 62.69 17.25
C GLN A 1173 17.32 63.69 17.94
N GLU A 1174 18.53 63.92 17.42
CA GLU A 1174 19.36 65.05 17.86
C GLU A 1174 19.01 66.30 17.05
N VAL A 1175 18.45 67.30 17.71
CA VAL A 1175 17.95 68.54 17.11
C VAL A 1175 18.66 69.76 17.65
N GLU A 1176 18.84 70.75 16.79
CA GLU A 1176 19.52 72.00 17.12
C GLU A 1176 18.85 73.14 16.36
N LEU A 1177 18.32 74.12 17.08
CA LEU A 1177 17.64 75.28 16.54
C LEU A 1177 18.39 76.55 16.95
N SER A 1178 18.82 77.32 15.96
CA SER A 1178 19.40 78.64 16.15
C SER A 1178 18.50 79.68 15.50
N ILE A 1179 18.23 80.76 16.22
CA ILE A 1179 17.41 81.88 15.76
C ILE A 1179 18.26 83.12 15.73
N VAL A 1180 18.23 83.83 14.61
CA VAL A 1180 19.04 85.03 14.35
C VAL A 1180 18.15 86.21 13.99
N ASN A 1181 18.60 87.42 14.33
CA ASN A 1181 17.95 88.66 13.89
C ASN A 1181 18.30 89.00 12.43
N SER A 1182 17.74 90.09 11.89
CA SER A 1182 17.98 90.55 10.51
C SER A 1182 19.43 90.95 10.20
N ALA A 1183 20.25 91.20 11.23
CA ALA A 1183 21.68 91.45 11.09
C ALA A 1183 22.54 90.16 11.15
N GLY A 1184 21.91 88.99 11.29
CA GLY A 1184 22.58 87.68 11.37
C GLY A 1184 23.16 87.34 12.75
N SER A 1185 22.85 88.12 13.79
CA SER A 1185 23.27 87.80 15.16
C SER A 1185 22.31 86.79 15.80
N GLU A 1186 22.85 85.73 16.41
CA GLU A 1186 22.08 84.75 17.18
C GLU A 1186 21.42 85.40 18.39
N VAL A 1187 20.11 85.22 18.50
CA VAL A 1187 19.29 85.74 19.60
C VAL A 1187 18.78 84.62 20.50
N PHE A 1188 18.62 83.41 19.97
CA PHE A 1188 18.20 82.24 20.73
C PHE A 1188 18.80 80.96 20.13
N HIS A 1189 19.10 79.99 21.00
CA HIS A 1189 19.64 78.70 20.63
C HIS A 1189 19.10 77.63 21.58
N THR A 1190 18.71 76.47 21.03
CA THR A 1190 18.25 75.31 21.80
C THR A 1190 18.70 74.02 21.12
N THR A 1191 19.04 73.01 21.90
CA THR A 1191 19.44 71.68 21.41
C THR A 1191 19.20 70.62 22.48
N ASN A 1192 18.99 69.38 22.05
CA ASN A 1192 18.99 68.21 22.94
C ASN A 1192 20.26 67.34 22.85
N LYS A 1193 21.28 67.81 22.12
CA LYS A 1193 22.58 67.12 22.03
C LYS A 1193 23.26 67.04 23.40
N ASN A 1194 24.03 65.99 23.62
CA ASN A 1194 24.83 65.78 24.85
C ASN A 1194 24.03 65.87 26.17
N GLY A 1195 22.73 65.53 26.15
CA GLY A 1195 21.87 65.55 27.34
C GLY A 1195 21.36 66.94 27.74
N GLN A 1196 21.47 67.94 26.86
CA GLN A 1196 20.80 69.23 27.03
C GLN A 1196 19.28 69.07 26.88
N GLN A 1197 18.49 69.91 27.54
CA GLN A 1197 17.03 69.88 27.41
C GLN A 1197 16.59 70.83 26.32
N TRP A 1198 15.77 70.33 25.40
CA TRP A 1198 15.10 71.15 24.40
C TRP A 1198 14.06 72.05 25.05
N SER A 1199 14.05 73.32 24.66
CA SER A 1199 12.98 74.28 24.98
C SER A 1199 12.52 75.03 23.73
N ASP A 1200 11.22 75.17 23.55
CA ASP A 1200 10.65 76.00 22.49
C ASP A 1200 10.89 77.50 22.77
N TRP A 1201 10.98 78.29 21.72
CA TRP A 1201 11.35 79.71 21.85
C TRP A 1201 10.13 80.58 22.18
N ASP A 1202 10.19 81.30 23.30
CA ASP A 1202 9.14 82.20 23.79
C ASP A 1202 9.30 83.67 23.32
N GLY A 1203 10.21 83.92 22.37
CA GLY A 1203 10.47 85.27 21.86
C GLY A 1203 11.41 86.09 22.73
N LYS A 1204 12.16 85.47 23.64
CA LYS A 1204 13.20 86.12 24.45
C LYS A 1204 14.60 85.72 24.00
N ASN A 1205 15.59 86.54 24.34
CA ASN A 1205 16.99 86.16 24.13
C ASN A 1205 17.52 85.23 25.22
N SER A 1206 18.75 84.73 25.08
CA SER A 1206 19.42 83.88 26.07
C SER A 1206 19.61 84.49 27.47
N LYS A 1207 19.31 85.79 27.66
CA LYS A 1207 19.30 86.48 28.96
C LYS A 1207 17.88 86.65 29.53
N GLY A 1208 16.86 86.05 28.90
CA GLY A 1208 15.45 86.16 29.29
C GLY A 1208 14.82 87.52 28.99
N ILE A 1209 15.43 88.33 28.11
CA ILE A 1209 14.90 89.64 27.71
C ILE A 1209 14.01 89.49 26.47
N ASP A 1210 12.84 90.10 26.51
CA ASP A 1210 11.92 90.15 25.37
C ASP A 1210 12.57 90.77 24.14
N LEU A 1211 12.54 90.04 23.03
CA LEU A 1211 13.02 90.53 21.75
C LEU A 1211 11.93 91.39 21.07
N PRO A 1212 12.32 92.46 20.35
CA PRO A 1212 11.38 93.32 19.65
C PRO A 1212 10.51 92.55 18.65
N GLU A 1213 9.29 93.02 18.41
CA GLU A 1213 8.49 92.55 17.29
C GLU A 1213 9.27 92.70 15.97
N GLY A 1214 9.17 91.70 15.11
CA GLY A 1214 9.89 91.72 13.84
C GLY A 1214 10.07 90.34 13.23
N THR A 1215 10.77 90.32 12.10
CA THR A 1215 11.13 89.09 11.39
C THR A 1215 12.49 88.59 11.87
N TYR A 1216 12.50 87.38 12.39
CA TYR A 1216 13.69 86.61 12.76
C TYR A 1216 13.88 85.48 11.75
N TYR A 1217 15.07 84.89 11.72
CA TYR A 1217 15.37 83.76 10.85
C TYR A 1217 15.81 82.58 11.69
N TYR A 1218 15.42 81.38 11.29
CA TYR A 1218 15.82 80.16 11.98
C TYR A 1218 16.71 79.28 11.11
N ILE A 1219 17.56 78.52 11.78
CA ILE A 1219 18.30 77.39 11.24
C ILE A 1219 17.98 76.22 12.17
N LEU A 1220 17.29 75.23 11.65
CA LEU A 1220 16.95 73.99 12.34
C LEU A 1220 17.76 72.85 11.73
N MET A 1221 18.59 72.20 12.52
CA MET A 1221 19.29 70.98 12.16
C MET A 1221 18.63 69.80 12.85
N ILE A 1222 18.28 68.78 12.08
CA ILE A 1222 17.64 67.55 12.56
C ILE A 1222 18.53 66.38 12.14
N ASP A 1223 19.10 65.70 13.11
CA ASP A 1223 19.85 64.45 12.96
C ASP A 1223 18.94 63.29 13.40
N PRO A 1224 18.49 62.43 12.46
CA PRO A 1224 17.43 61.49 12.73
C PRO A 1224 17.83 60.30 13.61
N ASP A 1225 19.13 60.04 13.91
CA ASP A 1225 19.47 58.73 14.48
C ASP A 1225 20.74 58.57 15.33
N LYS A 1226 21.58 59.57 15.62
CA LYS A 1226 22.96 59.28 16.13
C LYS A 1226 23.67 58.21 15.26
N THR A 1227 23.36 58.14 13.97
CA THR A 1227 23.99 57.24 12.99
C THR A 1227 24.42 58.05 11.75
N ASP A 1228 25.20 57.42 10.87
CA ASP A 1228 26.05 58.05 9.83
C ASP A 1228 25.32 58.76 8.66
N ALA A 1229 23.99 58.98 8.72
CA ALA A 1229 23.24 59.79 7.76
C ALA A 1229 23.19 61.25 8.24
N GLY A 1230 24.24 62.04 7.95
CA GLY A 1230 24.47 63.36 8.55
C GLY A 1230 23.28 64.35 8.58
N PRO A 1231 23.37 65.42 9.42
CA PRO A 1231 22.23 66.24 9.83
C PRO A 1231 21.54 66.98 8.67
N THR A 1232 20.20 66.96 8.67
CA THR A 1232 19.39 67.72 7.71
C THR A 1232 19.16 69.15 8.18
N LYS A 1233 19.50 70.13 7.35
CA LYS A 1233 19.34 71.57 7.64
C LYS A 1233 18.07 72.14 7.01
N ARG A 1234 17.25 72.81 7.81
CA ARG A 1234 16.11 73.63 7.39
C ARG A 1234 16.33 75.07 7.82
N SER A 1235 15.87 76.02 7.02
CA SER A 1235 15.96 77.44 7.35
C SER A 1235 14.76 78.20 6.80
N GLY A 1236 14.36 79.25 7.50
CA GLY A 1236 13.22 80.08 7.11
C GLY A 1236 13.13 81.33 7.98
N PHE A 1237 11.99 81.99 7.96
CA PHE A 1237 11.72 83.18 8.78
C PHE A 1237 10.59 82.93 9.78
N ILE A 1238 10.60 83.69 10.87
CA ILE A 1238 9.61 83.68 11.94
C ILE A 1238 9.20 85.12 12.20
N VAL A 1239 7.91 85.40 12.16
CA VAL A 1239 7.35 86.69 12.57
C VAL A 1239 7.00 86.63 14.05
N LEU A 1240 7.73 87.36 14.89
CA LEU A 1240 7.42 87.56 16.30
C LEU A 1240 6.50 88.79 16.42
N LYS A 1241 5.31 88.60 16.99
CA LYS A 1241 4.32 89.65 17.20
C LYS A 1241 3.81 89.63 18.64
N ARG A 1242 3.92 90.75 19.35
CA ARG A 1242 3.50 90.95 20.73
C ARG A 1242 2.37 91.96 20.73
N ARG A 1243 1.14 91.47 20.82
CA ARG A 1243 -0.04 92.32 21.02
C ARG A 1243 -0.34 92.52 22.49
#